data_AF-A0A7H9SET7-F1
#
_entry.id   AF-A0A7H9SET7-F1
#
_cell.length_a   1.000
_cell.length_b   1.000
_cell.length_c   1.000
_cell.angle_alpha   90.00
_cell.angle_beta   90.00
_cell.angle_gamma   90.00
#
_symmetry.space_group_name_H-M   'P 1'
#
loop_
_entity.id
_entity.type
_entity.pdbx_description
1 polymer ?
#
loop_
_entity_poly.entity_id
_entity_poly.type
_entity_poly.pdbx_seq_one_letter_code
_entity_poly.pdbx_strand_id
1 'polypeptide(L)'
;MKLAPNVKLLPKDKGEDAVIFAGDDAYSHAEHYMQGGEARKRGDKIPPVYLGRRDLGNLENLRIVDDGRLRAMVRRAGKLDDRQALQIETLLAVAGVKEARFCDENGELLEDWTPQLARLKDEYERGESLVLPLKKKITESQGDDELKPRVESRADGVFWVTPKVDKQSGEIIRPETWLCSPLELLGTGTIGKEHYRVMRWKKPANHEVITMAIPCGGIGDRDGWRLLKDHGLNVTTNGKYRAILADWMQLSGNHEEWQLSTTTGWHFGAYIMPDGSVIGDCEKPVLFTGKTAAVNGYSVAGTAEGWRDTVARLAGGNPSMMLGVAVSLSAPLIGLVGADGFGVHLFEQSSAGKTTTQNIASSLWGEPDAQRLTWYGTALGIANEAEAHNDGLLPLDEIGQAGNAREVSTSAYTLFNGSGKLQGAKDGGNREIKHWRTVAISTGEMDVETFLKTEGIKVKAGQLVRLLNVPMEKATQFHEYSTGKAHADALKDAWTANHGAAGREWVKWLADHQQEAKDAVRACRERWRNLIPESYGEQVHRVGERFAILEAALVLSGHVTGWDVQACRDAIQHNFNAWVKEFGTGNREFKQMVEQAEAFLASFGFSRYLPWPNTDERDLPIKELAGYRKGSIRNEDDEFRFYTFPHVFEGEIAQGFNPSHFARALSAAGMLEAGNDRRYKKKALGRIGGKQHVFYVLMFQPESEED
;
A
#
# COMPACT_ATOMS: atom_id res chain seq x y z
N MET A 1 -16.46 -28.24 1.25
CA MET A 1 -17.88 -27.82 1.34
C MET A 1 -17.98 -26.85 2.52
N LYS A 2 -18.58 -25.67 2.33
CA LYS A 2 -18.72 -24.68 3.41
C LYS A 2 -19.78 -25.16 4.39
N LEU A 3 -19.60 -24.95 5.69
CA LEU A 3 -20.63 -25.27 6.69
C LEU A 3 -21.64 -24.13 6.75
N ALA A 4 -22.93 -24.46 6.85
CA ALA A 4 -23.95 -23.48 7.13
C ALA A 4 -23.77 -22.90 8.55
N PRO A 5 -24.30 -21.69 8.81
CA PRO A 5 -24.25 -21.08 10.14
C PRO A 5 -24.70 -22.04 11.24
N ASN A 6 -24.02 -22.03 12.38
CA ASN A 6 -24.33 -22.85 13.57
C ASN A 6 -24.29 -24.38 13.39
N VAL A 7 -23.95 -24.93 12.22
CA VAL A 7 -23.85 -26.40 12.02
C VAL A 7 -22.82 -27.03 12.96
N LYS A 8 -21.72 -26.34 13.26
CA LYS A 8 -20.71 -26.82 14.24
C LYS A 8 -21.21 -26.83 15.69
N LEU A 9 -22.29 -26.12 15.97
CA LEU A 9 -22.85 -25.96 17.31
C LEU A 9 -23.98 -26.96 17.59
N LEU A 10 -24.45 -27.69 16.56
CA LEU A 10 -25.52 -28.70 16.69
C LEU A 10 -25.27 -29.67 17.85
N PRO A 11 -26.34 -30.23 18.46
CA PRO A 11 -26.22 -31.11 19.62
C PRO A 11 -25.26 -32.27 19.39
N LYS A 12 -24.47 -32.65 20.41
CA LYS A 12 -23.53 -33.78 20.28
C LYS A 12 -24.24 -35.11 20.03
N ASP A 13 -25.43 -35.29 20.61
CA ASP A 13 -26.29 -36.43 20.33
C ASP A 13 -26.86 -36.31 18.92
N LYS A 14 -26.63 -37.32 18.08
CA LYS A 14 -27.05 -37.37 16.68
C LYS A 14 -28.54 -37.70 16.50
N GLY A 15 -29.20 -38.20 17.56
CA GLY A 15 -30.64 -38.46 17.62
C GLY A 15 -31.49 -37.24 17.99
N GLU A 16 -30.88 -36.15 18.44
CA GLU A 16 -31.58 -34.87 18.62
C GLU A 16 -31.79 -34.16 17.27
N ASP A 17 -32.90 -33.43 17.17
CA ASP A 17 -33.29 -32.73 15.94
C ASP A 17 -32.28 -31.60 15.64
N ALA A 18 -31.71 -31.62 14.43
CA ALA A 18 -31.06 -30.43 13.89
C ALA A 18 -32.14 -29.41 13.49
N VAL A 19 -32.29 -28.35 14.28
CA VAL A 19 -33.25 -27.26 14.00
C VAL A 19 -32.65 -26.30 12.96
N ILE A 20 -33.34 -26.16 11.82
CA ILE A 20 -32.89 -25.35 10.69
C ILE A 20 -34.01 -24.37 10.32
N PHE A 21 -33.75 -23.07 10.39
CA PHE A 21 -34.65 -22.05 9.84
C PHE A 21 -34.25 -21.72 8.40
N ALA A 22 -35.19 -21.74 7.46
CA ALA A 22 -34.93 -21.53 6.05
C ALA A 22 -35.94 -20.56 5.41
N GLY A 23 -35.42 -19.53 4.76
CA GLY A 23 -36.21 -18.48 4.09
C GLY A 23 -35.51 -17.13 4.17
N ASP A 24 -36.09 -16.09 3.59
CA ASP A 24 -35.45 -14.79 3.54
C ASP A 24 -35.29 -14.10 4.90
N ASP A 25 -36.11 -14.48 5.90
CA ASP A 25 -36.05 -13.96 7.26
C ASP A 25 -35.45 -14.96 8.27
N ALA A 26 -34.74 -15.99 7.79
CA ALA A 26 -34.22 -17.09 8.61
C ALA A 26 -33.37 -16.64 9.82
N TYR A 27 -32.53 -15.62 9.67
CA TYR A 27 -31.70 -15.11 10.77
C TYR A 27 -32.54 -14.51 11.90
N SER A 28 -33.53 -13.67 11.56
CA SER A 28 -34.42 -13.03 12.53
C SER A 28 -35.25 -14.06 13.30
N HIS A 29 -35.76 -15.10 12.62
CA HIS A 29 -36.50 -16.18 13.28
C HIS A 29 -35.60 -17.06 14.15
N ALA A 30 -34.37 -17.34 13.73
CA ALA A 30 -33.39 -18.08 14.54
C ALA A 30 -33.01 -17.32 15.82
N GLU A 31 -32.80 -16.00 15.74
CA GLU A 31 -32.56 -15.14 16.90
C GLU A 31 -33.78 -15.09 17.82
N HIS A 32 -34.99 -14.89 17.26
CA HIS A 32 -36.23 -14.86 18.04
C HIS A 32 -36.53 -16.20 18.71
N TYR A 33 -36.20 -17.33 18.07
CA TYR A 33 -36.30 -18.66 18.67
C TYR A 33 -35.43 -18.77 19.94
N MET A 34 -34.20 -18.27 19.87
CA MET A 34 -33.24 -18.29 20.98
C MET A 34 -33.56 -17.31 22.11
N GLN A 35 -34.06 -16.12 21.77
CA GLN A 35 -34.44 -15.09 22.73
C GLN A 35 -35.85 -15.32 23.32
N GLY A 36 -36.69 -16.07 22.61
CA GLY A 36 -38.09 -16.33 22.96
C GLY A 36 -38.30 -17.43 24.00
N GLY A 37 -39.55 -17.58 24.44
CA GLY A 37 -39.96 -18.61 25.41
C GLY A 37 -39.93 -20.04 24.89
N GLU A 38 -39.79 -20.27 23.58
CA GLU A 38 -39.82 -21.62 22.96
C GLU A 38 -38.54 -22.41 23.20
N ALA A 39 -37.35 -21.85 22.92
CA ALA A 39 -36.08 -22.51 23.24
C ALA A 39 -35.98 -22.82 24.74
N ARG A 40 -36.47 -21.92 25.60
CA ARG A 40 -36.51 -22.10 27.06
C ARG A 40 -37.49 -23.19 27.51
N LYS A 41 -38.63 -23.38 26.81
CA LYS A 41 -39.60 -24.47 27.06
C LYS A 41 -39.07 -25.83 26.60
N ARG A 42 -38.27 -25.89 25.53
CA ARG A 42 -37.62 -27.12 25.04
C ARG A 42 -36.30 -27.46 25.73
N GLY A 43 -35.69 -26.48 26.41
CA GLY A 43 -34.38 -26.65 27.04
C GLY A 43 -33.21 -26.47 26.07
N ASP A 44 -33.47 -25.92 24.88
CA ASP A 44 -32.47 -25.73 23.83
C ASP A 44 -31.51 -24.61 24.23
N LYS A 45 -30.24 -24.95 24.40
CA LYS A 45 -29.14 -24.01 24.68
C LYS A 45 -28.27 -23.73 23.45
N ILE A 46 -28.60 -24.36 22.33
CA ILE A 46 -27.80 -24.39 21.11
C ILE A 46 -28.52 -23.54 20.06
N PRO A 47 -27.83 -22.56 19.44
CA PRO A 47 -28.44 -21.75 18.39
C PRO A 47 -28.78 -22.62 17.17
N PRO A 48 -29.98 -22.46 16.58
CA PRO A 48 -30.39 -23.23 15.42
C PRO A 48 -29.58 -22.82 14.18
N VAL A 49 -29.50 -23.72 13.21
CA VAL A 49 -28.95 -23.42 11.88
C VAL A 49 -29.91 -22.47 11.17
N TYR A 50 -29.41 -21.47 10.44
CA TYR A 50 -30.23 -20.60 9.62
C TYR A 50 -29.70 -20.53 8.19
N LEU A 51 -30.62 -20.53 7.21
CA LEU A 51 -30.34 -20.49 5.78
C LEU A 51 -31.06 -19.27 5.19
N GLY A 52 -30.37 -18.14 5.12
CA GLY A 52 -30.91 -16.88 4.58
C GLY A 52 -30.79 -16.79 3.05
N ARG A 53 -31.17 -15.65 2.45
CA ARG A 53 -31.12 -15.46 0.98
C ARG A 53 -29.77 -15.84 0.34
N ARG A 54 -28.66 -15.48 0.98
CA ARG A 54 -27.30 -15.79 0.49
C ARG A 54 -27.00 -17.30 0.54
N ASP A 55 -27.47 -17.98 1.57
CA ASP A 55 -27.24 -19.42 1.77
C ASP A 55 -28.14 -20.24 0.84
N LEU A 56 -29.41 -19.84 0.71
CA LEU A 56 -30.38 -20.43 -0.22
C LEU A 56 -29.91 -20.34 -1.68
N GLY A 57 -29.25 -19.26 -2.06
CA GLY A 57 -28.64 -19.08 -3.38
C GLY A 57 -27.39 -19.95 -3.64
N ASN A 58 -26.86 -20.65 -2.63
CA ASN A 58 -25.63 -21.46 -2.73
C ASN A 58 -25.74 -22.80 -1.98
N LEU A 59 -26.96 -23.35 -1.85
CA LEU A 59 -27.22 -24.60 -1.13
C LEU A 59 -26.36 -25.77 -1.63
N GLU A 60 -26.10 -25.82 -2.93
CA GLU A 60 -25.27 -26.85 -3.55
C GLU A 60 -23.86 -26.94 -2.95
N ASN A 61 -23.28 -25.85 -2.42
CA ASN A 61 -21.92 -25.83 -1.84
C ASN A 61 -21.91 -25.78 -0.31
N LEU A 62 -23.08 -25.84 0.30
CA LEU A 62 -23.29 -25.77 1.73
C LEU A 62 -23.57 -27.15 2.32
N ARG A 63 -23.05 -27.35 3.53
CA ARG A 63 -23.38 -28.49 4.38
C ARG A 63 -24.22 -27.98 5.54
N ILE A 64 -25.47 -28.43 5.59
CA ILE A 64 -26.52 -27.90 6.48
C ILE A 64 -26.72 -28.71 7.77
N VAL A 65 -26.12 -29.90 7.86
CA VAL A 65 -26.10 -30.76 9.06
C VAL A 65 -24.70 -31.36 9.26
N ASP A 66 -24.43 -31.80 10.48
CA ASP A 66 -23.19 -32.49 10.86
C ASP A 66 -23.21 -33.98 10.49
N ASP A 67 -22.04 -34.64 10.50
CA ASP A 67 -21.90 -36.00 9.96
C ASP A 67 -22.62 -36.99 10.88
N GLY A 68 -23.39 -37.91 10.28
CA GLY A 68 -24.13 -38.93 11.00
C GLY A 68 -25.39 -38.43 11.73
N ARG A 69 -25.86 -37.20 11.46
CA ARG A 69 -27.13 -36.68 11.99
C ARG A 69 -28.29 -37.57 11.55
N LEU A 70 -29.15 -37.97 12.49
CA LEU A 70 -30.26 -38.88 12.21
C LEU A 70 -31.60 -38.14 12.06
N ARG A 71 -31.78 -37.00 12.71
CA ARG A 71 -33.06 -36.28 12.76
C ARG A 71 -32.88 -34.79 12.46
N ALA A 72 -33.75 -34.21 11.63
CA ALA A 72 -33.73 -32.79 11.28
C ALA A 72 -35.15 -32.19 11.26
N MET A 73 -35.27 -30.94 11.70
CA MET A 73 -36.50 -30.18 11.65
C MET A 73 -36.23 -28.86 10.93
N VAL A 74 -36.84 -28.69 9.76
CA VAL A 74 -36.74 -27.47 8.95
C VAL A 74 -37.97 -26.61 9.19
N ARG A 75 -37.78 -25.36 9.61
CA ARG A 75 -38.83 -24.36 9.79
C ARG A 75 -38.77 -23.33 8.67
N ARG A 76 -39.88 -23.10 8.00
CA ARG A 76 -40.01 -21.98 7.07
C ARG A 76 -39.90 -20.67 7.85
N ALA A 77 -39.11 -19.72 7.35
CA ALA A 77 -38.91 -18.40 7.94
C ALA A 77 -39.01 -17.32 6.86
N GLY A 78 -40.21 -16.81 6.62
CA GLY A 78 -40.50 -15.95 5.48
C GLY A 78 -40.71 -16.74 4.18
N LYS A 79 -40.27 -16.16 3.05
CA LYS A 79 -40.45 -16.75 1.72
C LYS A 79 -39.40 -17.83 1.45
N LEU A 80 -39.88 -19.04 1.22
CA LEU A 80 -39.11 -20.20 0.75
C LEU A 80 -39.88 -20.82 -0.42
N ASP A 81 -39.24 -20.94 -1.58
CA ASP A 81 -39.89 -21.54 -2.75
C ASP A 81 -39.79 -23.08 -2.74
N ASP A 82 -40.67 -23.76 -3.48
CA ASP A 82 -40.76 -25.23 -3.51
C ASP A 82 -39.46 -25.88 -4.00
N ARG A 83 -38.73 -25.20 -4.88
CA ARG A 83 -37.45 -25.69 -5.40
C ARG A 83 -36.37 -25.66 -4.31
N GLN A 84 -36.29 -24.58 -3.55
CA GLN A 84 -35.37 -24.43 -2.41
C GLN A 84 -35.70 -25.42 -1.30
N ALA A 85 -36.99 -25.63 -1.02
CA ALA A 85 -37.44 -26.65 -0.07
C ALA A 85 -36.97 -28.05 -0.49
N LEU A 86 -37.19 -28.42 -1.76
CA LEU A 86 -36.70 -29.69 -2.33
C LEU A 86 -35.17 -29.80 -2.33
N GLN A 87 -34.43 -28.70 -2.50
CA GLN A 87 -32.97 -28.69 -2.37
C GLN A 87 -32.51 -29.02 -0.94
N ILE A 88 -33.15 -28.40 0.05
CA ILE A 88 -32.85 -28.65 1.47
C ILE A 88 -33.19 -30.09 1.83
N GLU A 89 -34.37 -30.57 1.44
CA GLU A 89 -34.79 -31.96 1.62
C GLU A 89 -33.79 -32.95 1.02
N THR A 90 -33.37 -32.71 -0.23
CA THR A 90 -32.36 -33.53 -0.91
C THR A 90 -31.01 -33.49 -0.19
N LEU A 91 -30.57 -32.33 0.32
CA LEU A 91 -29.34 -32.22 1.12
C LEU A 91 -29.40 -33.05 2.41
N LEU A 92 -30.55 -33.07 3.09
CA LEU A 92 -30.76 -33.90 4.29
C LEU A 92 -30.73 -35.39 3.94
N ALA A 93 -31.38 -35.78 2.84
CA ALA A 93 -31.36 -37.15 2.34
C ALA A 93 -29.93 -37.65 2.04
N VAL A 94 -29.15 -36.84 1.30
CA VAL A 94 -27.75 -37.15 0.94
C VAL A 94 -26.84 -37.17 2.17
N ALA A 95 -27.11 -36.33 3.17
CA ALA A 95 -26.40 -36.36 4.46
C ALA A 95 -26.69 -37.61 5.30
N GLY A 96 -27.68 -38.43 4.90
CA GLY A 96 -28.03 -39.68 5.59
C GLY A 96 -29.00 -39.51 6.75
N VAL A 97 -29.71 -38.38 6.82
CA VAL A 97 -30.78 -38.14 7.80
C VAL A 97 -31.87 -39.20 7.62
N LYS A 98 -32.42 -39.70 8.72
CA LYS A 98 -33.44 -40.75 8.77
C LYS A 98 -34.84 -40.23 8.98
N GLU A 99 -34.99 -39.14 9.74
CA GLU A 99 -36.27 -38.47 9.95
C GLU A 99 -36.12 -36.98 9.67
N ALA A 100 -36.99 -36.41 8.82
CA ALA A 100 -36.99 -35.00 8.50
C ALA A 100 -38.42 -34.47 8.49
N ARG A 101 -38.64 -33.33 9.17
CA ARG A 101 -39.95 -32.67 9.23
C ARG A 101 -39.84 -31.24 8.74
N PHE A 102 -40.81 -30.81 7.95
CA PHE A 102 -40.96 -29.43 7.51
C PHE A 102 -42.13 -28.78 8.23
N CYS A 103 -41.84 -27.70 8.94
CA CYS A 103 -42.79 -26.97 9.76
C CYS A 103 -42.94 -25.52 9.30
N ASP A 104 -44.03 -24.90 9.71
CA ASP A 104 -44.25 -23.46 9.55
C ASP A 104 -43.42 -22.63 10.54
N GLU A 105 -43.61 -21.32 10.51
CA GLU A 105 -42.90 -20.36 11.39
C GLU A 105 -43.19 -20.59 12.87
N ASN A 106 -44.36 -21.17 13.20
CA ASN A 106 -44.83 -21.45 14.56
C ASN A 106 -44.49 -22.88 15.02
N GLY A 107 -43.88 -23.69 14.16
CA GLY A 107 -43.49 -25.07 14.46
C GLY A 107 -44.61 -26.10 14.24
N GLU A 108 -45.73 -25.73 13.62
CA GLU A 108 -46.75 -26.68 13.16
C GLU A 108 -46.24 -27.45 11.93
N LEU A 109 -46.51 -28.76 11.89
CA LEU A 109 -46.04 -29.63 10.81
C LEU A 109 -46.78 -29.29 9.50
N LEU A 110 -46.03 -28.87 8.49
CA LEU A 110 -46.53 -28.65 7.13
C LEU A 110 -46.44 -29.95 6.31
N GLU A 111 -45.28 -30.62 6.37
CA GLU A 111 -45.01 -31.84 5.61
C GLU A 111 -44.03 -32.75 6.38
N ASP A 112 -44.25 -34.07 6.32
CA ASP A 112 -43.29 -35.06 6.79
C ASP A 112 -42.44 -35.55 5.62
N TRP A 113 -41.17 -35.15 5.60
CA TRP A 113 -40.22 -35.48 4.54
C TRP A 113 -39.60 -36.87 4.69
N THR A 114 -39.78 -37.51 5.85
CA THR A 114 -39.21 -38.81 6.18
C THR A 114 -39.41 -39.88 5.10
N PRO A 115 -40.60 -40.06 4.49
CA PRO A 115 -40.82 -41.10 3.49
C PRO A 115 -40.06 -40.86 2.16
N GLN A 116 -39.76 -39.61 1.83
CA GLN A 116 -39.14 -39.21 0.56
C GLN A 116 -37.61 -39.31 0.60
N LEU A 117 -36.98 -39.23 1.78
CA LEU A 117 -35.52 -39.17 1.92
C LEU A 117 -34.77 -40.32 1.24
N ALA A 118 -35.26 -41.56 1.40
CA ALA A 118 -34.60 -42.72 0.78
C ALA A 118 -34.61 -42.64 -0.75
N ARG A 119 -35.76 -42.24 -1.33
CA ARG A 119 -35.92 -42.06 -2.77
C ARG A 119 -35.03 -40.93 -3.30
N LEU A 120 -35.01 -39.78 -2.62
CA LEU A 120 -34.20 -38.62 -3.03
C LEU A 120 -32.70 -38.90 -2.94
N LYS A 121 -32.27 -39.67 -1.93
CA LYS A 121 -30.88 -40.13 -1.83
C LYS A 121 -30.50 -41.03 -3.01
N ASP A 122 -31.34 -42.01 -3.32
CA ASP A 122 -31.14 -42.92 -4.44
C ASP A 122 -31.12 -42.18 -5.79
N GLU A 123 -32.04 -41.24 -6.02
CA GLU A 123 -32.08 -40.39 -7.21
C GLU A 123 -30.83 -39.51 -7.32
N TYR A 124 -30.35 -38.95 -6.21
CA TYR A 124 -29.09 -38.20 -6.18
C TYR A 124 -27.89 -39.11 -6.44
N GLU A 125 -27.84 -40.34 -5.94
CA GLU A 125 -26.72 -41.28 -6.17
C GLU A 125 -26.69 -41.82 -7.60
N ARG A 126 -27.84 -41.91 -8.28
CA ARG A 126 -27.95 -42.24 -9.71
C ARG A 126 -27.71 -41.06 -10.66
N GLY A 127 -27.64 -39.83 -10.15
CA GLY A 127 -27.44 -38.63 -10.95
C GLY A 127 -28.72 -38.10 -11.60
N GLU A 128 -29.88 -38.54 -11.11
CA GLU A 128 -31.22 -38.20 -11.59
C GLU A 128 -31.88 -37.09 -10.77
N SER A 129 -31.18 -36.54 -9.76
CA SER A 129 -31.69 -35.47 -8.90
C SER A 129 -32.07 -34.22 -9.70
N LEU A 130 -33.31 -33.74 -9.51
CA LEU A 130 -33.88 -32.59 -10.21
C LEU A 130 -33.32 -31.24 -9.74
N VAL A 131 -32.70 -31.20 -8.56
CA VAL A 131 -32.38 -29.94 -7.86
C VAL A 131 -30.93 -29.78 -7.40
N LEU A 132 -30.20 -30.89 -7.30
CA LEU A 132 -28.77 -30.92 -6.96
C LEU A 132 -28.00 -31.74 -8.01
N PRO A 133 -26.93 -31.19 -8.61
CA PRO A 133 -26.06 -31.96 -9.48
C PRO A 133 -25.24 -32.97 -8.65
N LEU A 134 -25.03 -34.17 -9.20
CA LEU A 134 -24.18 -35.18 -8.57
C LEU A 134 -22.76 -34.61 -8.45
N LYS A 135 -22.32 -34.31 -7.23
CA LYS A 135 -20.93 -33.91 -7.00
C LYS A 135 -20.05 -35.10 -7.35
N LYS A 136 -19.43 -35.05 -8.53
CA LYS A 136 -18.30 -35.92 -8.86
C LYS A 136 -17.33 -35.82 -7.70
N LYS A 137 -17.19 -36.89 -6.91
CA LYS A 137 -16.00 -37.05 -6.08
C LYS A 137 -14.83 -36.80 -7.02
N ILE A 138 -13.91 -35.95 -6.61
CA ILE A 138 -12.59 -35.89 -7.23
C ILE A 138 -11.91 -37.20 -6.86
N THR A 139 -12.32 -38.25 -7.54
CA THR A 139 -11.68 -39.56 -7.65
C THR A 139 -11.81 -39.86 -9.12
N GLU A 140 -10.70 -39.62 -9.79
CA GLU A 140 -10.31 -40.16 -11.08
C GLU A 140 -11.25 -39.85 -12.26
N SER A 141 -10.64 -39.37 -13.33
CA SER A 141 -11.24 -39.27 -14.65
C SER A 141 -12.04 -40.52 -14.97
N GLN A 142 -13.36 -40.39 -15.10
CA GLN A 142 -14.19 -41.41 -15.74
C GLN A 142 -13.67 -41.60 -17.17
N GLY A 143 -13.01 -42.74 -17.39
CA GLY A 143 -12.54 -43.19 -18.70
C GLY A 143 -11.04 -43.48 -18.82
N ASP A 144 -10.28 -43.64 -17.73
CA ASP A 144 -8.87 -44.06 -17.87
C ASP A 144 -8.80 -45.59 -17.95
N ASP A 145 -8.38 -46.09 -19.11
CA ASP A 145 -7.97 -47.47 -19.35
C ASP A 145 -7.12 -47.96 -18.15
N GLU A 146 -7.60 -48.97 -17.41
CA GLU A 146 -6.98 -49.44 -16.16
C GLU A 146 -5.51 -49.87 -16.34
N LEU A 147 -5.10 -50.15 -17.57
CA LEU A 147 -3.74 -50.56 -17.93
C LEU A 147 -2.85 -49.40 -18.38
N LYS A 148 -3.40 -48.20 -18.53
CA LYS A 148 -2.63 -47.04 -18.99
C LYS A 148 -1.67 -46.56 -17.90
N PRO A 149 -0.38 -46.40 -18.23
CA PRO A 149 0.57 -45.81 -17.30
C PRO A 149 0.18 -44.38 -16.95
N ARG A 150 0.28 -44.02 -15.67
CA ARG A 150 -0.19 -42.73 -15.15
C ARG A 150 0.66 -42.23 -13.99
N VAL A 151 0.59 -40.92 -13.76
CA VAL A 151 1.17 -40.29 -12.57
C VAL A 151 0.10 -40.21 -11.49
N GLU A 152 0.39 -40.75 -10.31
CA GLU A 152 -0.48 -40.69 -9.14
C GLU A 152 0.16 -39.80 -8.07
N SER A 153 -0.57 -38.78 -7.60
CA SER A 153 -0.17 -37.92 -6.49
C SER A 153 -0.83 -38.41 -5.21
N ARG A 154 -0.03 -38.64 -4.17
CA ARG A 154 -0.43 -39.22 -2.88
C ARG A 154 0.17 -38.39 -1.74
N ALA A 155 -0.29 -38.65 -0.50
CA ALA A 155 0.16 -37.92 0.69
C ALA A 155 1.66 -38.09 0.99
N ASP A 156 2.27 -39.15 0.51
CA ASP A 156 3.67 -39.54 0.71
C ASP A 156 4.58 -39.28 -0.51
N GLY A 157 4.01 -38.94 -1.67
CA GLY A 157 4.79 -38.57 -2.85
C GLY A 157 4.00 -38.56 -4.15
N VAL A 158 4.70 -38.23 -5.23
CA VAL A 158 4.19 -38.37 -6.59
C VAL A 158 4.90 -39.56 -7.25
N PHE A 159 4.13 -40.46 -7.86
CA PHE A 159 4.62 -41.74 -8.37
C PHE A 159 4.20 -41.95 -9.82
N TRP A 160 5.07 -42.56 -10.62
CA TRP A 160 4.73 -43.12 -11.92
C TRP A 160 4.30 -44.57 -11.74
N VAL A 161 3.04 -44.87 -12.04
CA VAL A 161 2.45 -46.19 -11.92
C VAL A 161 2.29 -46.79 -13.31
N THR A 162 2.78 -48.01 -13.49
CA THR A 162 2.64 -48.76 -14.75
C THR A 162 1.86 -50.05 -14.49
N PRO A 163 0.52 -50.02 -14.53
CA PRO A 163 -0.28 -51.22 -14.31
C PRO A 163 0.04 -52.30 -15.35
N LYS A 164 0.15 -53.56 -14.92
CA LYS A 164 0.37 -54.71 -15.80
C LYS A 164 -0.45 -55.89 -15.29
N VAL A 165 -0.95 -56.71 -16.20
CA VAL A 165 -1.61 -57.97 -15.83
C VAL A 165 -0.55 -59.03 -15.57
N ASP A 166 -0.59 -59.63 -14.39
CA ASP A 166 0.23 -60.78 -14.06
C ASP A 166 -0.21 -61.99 -14.89
N LYS A 167 0.74 -62.59 -15.62
CA LYS A 167 0.46 -63.64 -16.61
C LYS A 167 0.03 -64.98 -15.98
N GLN A 168 0.22 -65.17 -14.68
CA GLN A 168 -0.10 -66.43 -13.98
C GLN A 168 -1.41 -66.33 -13.20
N SER A 169 -1.64 -65.20 -12.54
CA SER A 169 -2.80 -64.97 -11.66
C SER A 169 -3.95 -64.20 -12.34
N GLY A 170 -3.66 -63.45 -13.42
CA GLY A 170 -4.63 -62.55 -14.04
C GLY A 170 -4.88 -61.26 -13.24
N GLU A 171 -4.20 -61.07 -12.10
CA GLU A 171 -4.33 -59.87 -11.27
C GLU A 171 -3.55 -58.69 -11.87
N ILE A 172 -4.04 -57.47 -11.64
CA ILE A 172 -3.36 -56.24 -12.08
C ILE A 172 -2.32 -55.86 -11.01
N ILE A 173 -1.05 -56.08 -11.31
CA ILE A 173 0.06 -55.53 -10.53
C ILE A 173 0.29 -54.07 -10.92
N ARG A 174 0.57 -53.22 -9.92
CA ARG A 174 0.81 -51.77 -10.12
C ARG A 174 2.24 -51.37 -9.72
N PRO A 175 3.30 -51.83 -10.43
CA PRO A 175 4.64 -51.33 -10.22
C PRO A 175 4.69 -49.80 -10.24
N GLU A 176 5.32 -49.22 -9.23
CA GLU A 176 5.44 -47.78 -9.07
C GLU A 176 6.90 -47.34 -9.02
N THR A 177 7.15 -46.10 -9.44
CA THR A 177 8.45 -45.44 -9.33
C THR A 177 8.25 -44.05 -8.78
N TRP A 178 8.95 -43.71 -7.72
CA TRP A 178 8.90 -42.40 -7.10
C TRP A 178 9.44 -41.30 -8.04
N LEU A 179 8.68 -40.21 -8.18
CA LEU A 179 9.01 -39.06 -9.01
C LEU A 179 9.47 -37.86 -8.17
N CYS A 180 8.70 -37.46 -7.16
CA CYS A 180 9.05 -36.37 -6.26
C CYS A 180 8.31 -36.46 -4.92
N SER A 181 8.70 -35.60 -3.98
CA SER A 181 7.97 -35.38 -2.72
C SER A 181 6.55 -34.86 -3.01
N PRO A 182 5.60 -34.96 -2.04
CA PRO A 182 4.23 -34.49 -2.23
C PRO A 182 4.16 -33.09 -2.83
N LEU A 183 3.41 -32.97 -3.93
CA LEU A 183 3.30 -31.76 -4.73
C LEU A 183 1.86 -31.52 -5.13
N GLU A 184 1.36 -30.33 -4.81
CA GLU A 184 0.04 -29.83 -5.19
C GLU A 184 0.17 -28.89 -6.38
N LEU A 185 -0.64 -29.12 -7.42
CA LEU A 185 -0.72 -28.28 -8.60
C LEU A 185 -1.97 -27.40 -8.49
N LEU A 186 -1.77 -26.13 -8.13
CA LEU A 186 -2.85 -25.24 -7.69
C LEU A 186 -3.51 -24.46 -8.81
N GLY A 187 -2.73 -23.97 -9.78
CA GLY A 187 -3.24 -23.06 -10.79
C GLY A 187 -2.17 -22.54 -11.74
N THR A 188 -2.55 -21.63 -12.61
CA THR A 188 -1.68 -21.02 -13.63
C THR A 188 -1.76 -19.51 -13.52
N GLY A 189 -0.72 -18.82 -13.94
CA GLY A 189 -0.70 -17.37 -13.97
C GLY A 189 0.22 -16.84 -15.05
N THR A 190 0.15 -15.54 -15.32
CA THR A 190 0.94 -14.89 -16.35
C THR A 190 1.53 -13.61 -15.82
N ILE A 191 2.81 -13.36 -16.14
CA ILE A 191 3.49 -12.08 -15.92
C ILE A 191 4.04 -11.61 -17.26
N GLY A 192 3.51 -10.51 -17.78
CA GLY A 192 3.81 -10.06 -19.14
C GLY A 192 3.47 -11.12 -20.19
N LYS A 193 4.49 -11.70 -20.83
CA LYS A 193 4.34 -12.77 -21.83
C LYS A 193 4.69 -14.16 -21.29
N GLU A 194 5.17 -14.25 -20.05
CA GLU A 194 5.64 -15.50 -19.47
C GLU A 194 4.49 -16.19 -18.73
N HIS A 195 4.32 -17.49 -18.99
CA HIS A 195 3.35 -18.34 -18.31
C HIS A 195 4.00 -19.08 -17.14
N TYR A 196 3.23 -19.23 -16.07
CA TYR A 196 3.68 -19.81 -14.82
C TYR A 196 2.71 -20.88 -14.34
N ARG A 197 3.27 -21.90 -13.67
CA ARG A 197 2.54 -22.91 -12.93
C ARG A 197 2.66 -22.65 -11.43
N VAL A 198 1.54 -22.47 -10.74
CA VAL A 198 1.49 -22.30 -9.29
C VAL A 198 1.44 -23.66 -8.62
N MET A 199 2.43 -23.93 -7.79
CA MET A 199 2.61 -25.20 -7.11
C MET A 199 2.83 -25.01 -5.61
N ARG A 200 2.44 -26.00 -4.83
CA ARG A 200 2.66 -26.02 -3.38
C ARG A 200 3.23 -27.35 -2.91
N TRP A 201 4.23 -27.31 -2.03
CA TRP A 201 4.80 -28.49 -1.41
C TRP A 201 5.28 -28.19 0.00
N LYS A 202 5.58 -29.24 0.75
CA LYS A 202 6.09 -29.15 2.11
C LYS A 202 7.57 -29.52 2.13
N LYS A 203 8.42 -28.65 2.67
CA LYS A 203 9.84 -28.95 2.86
C LYS A 203 9.98 -30.15 3.80
N PRO A 204 10.75 -31.20 3.42
CA PRO A 204 10.92 -32.38 4.27
C PRO A 204 11.59 -32.08 5.61
N ALA A 205 12.52 -31.12 5.65
CA ALA A 205 13.37 -30.87 6.82
C ALA A 205 12.67 -30.13 7.97
N ASN A 206 11.90 -29.09 7.67
CA ASN A 206 11.29 -28.20 8.66
C ASN A 206 9.76 -28.12 8.54
N HIS A 207 9.16 -28.91 7.65
CA HIS A 207 7.71 -28.96 7.44
C HIS A 207 7.08 -27.63 6.99
N GLU A 208 7.89 -26.68 6.54
CA GLU A 208 7.43 -25.41 5.98
C GLU A 208 6.70 -25.64 4.65
N VAL A 209 5.55 -25.00 4.49
CA VAL A 209 4.75 -25.07 3.26
C VAL A 209 5.20 -23.96 2.32
N ILE A 210 5.66 -24.32 1.13
CA ILE A 210 6.06 -23.39 0.08
C ILE A 210 4.98 -23.36 -0.98
N THR A 211 4.56 -22.16 -1.38
CA THR A 211 3.74 -21.93 -2.57
C THR A 211 4.54 -21.04 -3.52
N MET A 212 4.71 -21.47 -4.77
CA MET A 212 5.57 -20.77 -5.73
C MET A 212 5.01 -20.82 -7.15
N ALA A 213 5.19 -19.72 -7.89
CA ALA A 213 4.96 -19.68 -9.33
C ALA A 213 6.25 -20.08 -10.06
N ILE A 214 6.20 -21.17 -10.83
CA ILE A 214 7.33 -21.69 -11.60
C ILE A 214 7.14 -21.33 -13.08
N PRO A 215 8.10 -20.67 -13.74
CA PRO A 215 8.01 -20.38 -15.17
C PRO A 215 7.86 -21.68 -15.96
N CYS A 216 6.79 -21.80 -16.75
CA CYS A 216 6.53 -23.01 -17.55
C CYS A 216 7.68 -23.31 -18.51
N GLY A 217 8.29 -22.27 -19.08
CA GLY A 217 9.45 -22.41 -19.98
C GLY A 217 10.71 -22.99 -19.33
N GLY A 218 10.77 -23.07 -17.99
CA GLY A 218 11.87 -23.72 -17.27
C GLY A 218 11.52 -25.13 -16.74
N ILE A 219 10.24 -25.53 -16.76
CA ILE A 219 9.82 -26.84 -16.24
C ILE A 219 10.36 -27.93 -17.17
N GLY A 220 11.17 -28.85 -16.62
CA GLY A 220 11.84 -29.90 -17.38
C GLY A 220 13.32 -29.60 -17.66
N ASP A 221 13.73 -28.34 -17.62
CA ASP A 221 15.10 -27.91 -17.85
C ASP A 221 15.98 -27.93 -16.60
N ARG A 222 17.30 -27.86 -16.80
CA ARG A 222 18.28 -27.87 -15.70
C ARG A 222 18.00 -26.78 -14.66
N ASP A 223 17.65 -25.58 -15.13
CA ASP A 223 17.46 -24.42 -14.25
C ASP A 223 16.13 -24.50 -13.49
N GLY A 224 15.06 -25.02 -14.09
CA GLY A 224 13.81 -25.28 -13.37
C GLY A 224 13.94 -26.38 -12.31
N TRP A 225 14.64 -27.48 -12.62
CA TRP A 225 14.93 -28.51 -11.61
C TRP A 225 15.80 -27.99 -10.47
N ARG A 226 16.77 -27.11 -10.78
CA ARG A 226 17.57 -26.45 -9.76
C ARG A 226 16.70 -25.58 -8.86
N LEU A 227 15.86 -24.72 -9.44
CA LEU A 227 14.93 -23.86 -8.71
C LEU A 227 14.05 -24.64 -7.71
N LEU A 228 13.44 -25.73 -8.16
CA LEU A 228 12.57 -26.57 -7.31
C LEU A 228 13.34 -27.21 -6.14
N LYS A 229 14.56 -27.71 -6.39
CA LYS A 229 15.41 -28.31 -5.34
C LYS A 229 15.94 -27.28 -4.36
N ASP A 230 16.33 -26.09 -4.84
CA ASP A 230 16.81 -24.98 -4.01
C ASP A 230 15.72 -24.53 -3.00
N HIS A 231 14.44 -24.75 -3.33
CA HIS A 231 13.29 -24.49 -2.45
C HIS A 231 12.74 -25.75 -1.76
N GLY A 232 13.52 -26.84 -1.74
CA GLY A 232 13.28 -28.02 -0.90
C GLY A 232 12.33 -29.07 -1.47
N LEU A 233 12.00 -29.04 -2.77
CA LEU A 233 11.30 -30.14 -3.42
C LEU A 233 12.30 -31.24 -3.84
N ASN A 234 12.22 -32.42 -3.22
CA ASN A 234 13.03 -33.56 -3.69
C ASN A 234 12.42 -34.14 -4.96
N VAL A 235 13.25 -34.37 -5.97
CA VAL A 235 12.88 -34.89 -7.29
C VAL A 235 13.82 -36.03 -7.68
N THR A 236 13.28 -37.03 -8.37
CA THR A 236 14.02 -38.18 -8.94
C THR A 236 15.25 -37.74 -9.73
N THR A 237 16.31 -38.54 -9.71
CA THR A 237 17.55 -38.28 -10.47
C THR A 237 17.53 -38.86 -11.88
N ASN A 238 16.57 -39.73 -12.18
CA ASN A 238 16.46 -40.41 -13.46
C ASN A 238 15.83 -39.49 -14.52
N GLY A 239 16.56 -39.23 -15.61
CA GLY A 239 16.14 -38.33 -16.69
C GLY A 239 14.82 -38.72 -17.36
N LYS A 240 14.56 -40.02 -17.55
CA LYS A 240 13.30 -40.50 -18.14
C LYS A 240 12.10 -40.11 -17.28
N TYR A 241 12.20 -40.31 -15.97
CA TYR A 241 11.13 -40.02 -15.03
C TYR A 241 10.96 -38.52 -14.76
N ARG A 242 12.03 -37.72 -14.90
CA ARG A 242 11.93 -36.26 -14.89
C ARG A 242 11.13 -35.71 -16.06
N ALA A 243 11.29 -36.25 -17.26
CA ALA A 243 10.48 -35.83 -18.42
C ALA A 243 8.99 -36.07 -18.16
N ILE A 244 8.64 -37.26 -17.66
CA ILE A 244 7.25 -37.60 -17.26
C ILE A 244 6.72 -36.64 -16.20
N LEU A 245 7.53 -36.33 -15.18
CA LEU A 245 7.15 -35.40 -14.13
C LEU A 245 6.94 -33.97 -14.66
N ALA A 246 7.79 -33.51 -15.60
CA ALA A 246 7.66 -32.19 -16.22
C ALA A 246 6.36 -32.05 -17.01
N ASP A 247 6.00 -33.06 -17.80
CA ASP A 247 4.73 -33.08 -18.54
C ASP A 247 3.54 -33.07 -17.57
N TRP A 248 3.61 -33.87 -16.51
CA TRP A 248 2.56 -33.92 -15.50
C TRP A 248 2.39 -32.57 -14.77
N MET A 249 3.48 -31.93 -14.36
CA MET A 249 3.47 -30.61 -13.72
C MET A 249 2.79 -29.55 -14.59
N GLN A 250 3.00 -29.60 -15.90
CA GLN A 250 2.46 -28.63 -16.85
C GLN A 250 1.00 -28.90 -17.22
N LEU A 251 0.60 -30.17 -17.37
CA LEU A 251 -0.70 -30.52 -17.97
C LEU A 251 -1.76 -30.93 -16.95
N SER A 252 -1.36 -31.50 -15.80
CA SER A 252 -2.29 -32.09 -14.83
C SER A 252 -2.63 -31.13 -13.69
N GLY A 253 -3.60 -31.50 -12.85
CA GLY A 253 -3.98 -30.72 -11.66
C GLY A 253 -4.94 -29.57 -11.94
N ASN A 254 -5.10 -28.65 -10.98
CA ASN A 254 -5.99 -27.50 -11.13
C ASN A 254 -5.36 -26.42 -12.01
N HIS A 255 -6.10 -25.82 -12.92
CA HIS A 255 -5.65 -24.73 -13.81
C HIS A 255 -6.41 -23.43 -13.55
N GLU A 256 -6.92 -23.26 -12.33
CA GLU A 256 -7.47 -21.98 -11.86
C GLU A 256 -6.50 -20.83 -12.13
N GLU A 257 -7.03 -19.70 -12.54
CA GLU A 257 -6.24 -18.51 -12.86
C GLU A 257 -5.83 -17.80 -11.56
N TRP A 258 -4.51 -17.76 -11.32
CA TRP A 258 -3.87 -17.02 -10.24
C TRP A 258 -3.32 -15.70 -10.75
N GLN A 259 -3.51 -14.65 -9.94
CA GLN A 259 -2.94 -13.34 -10.20
C GLN A 259 -1.55 -13.28 -9.59
N LEU A 260 -0.53 -13.19 -10.45
CA LEU A 260 0.86 -13.12 -10.03
C LEU A 260 1.29 -11.66 -9.98
N SER A 261 1.76 -11.20 -8.82
CA SER A 261 2.19 -9.82 -8.64
C SER A 261 3.68 -9.73 -8.34
N THR A 262 4.38 -8.82 -9.02
CA THR A 262 5.77 -8.47 -8.71
C THR A 262 5.87 -7.34 -7.68
N THR A 263 4.75 -6.71 -7.34
CA THR A 263 4.64 -5.61 -6.37
C THR A 263 3.90 -6.05 -5.12
N THR A 264 4.19 -5.39 -4.00
CA THR A 264 3.41 -5.48 -2.77
C THR A 264 2.24 -4.50 -2.80
N GLY A 265 1.43 -4.46 -1.75
CA GLY A 265 0.33 -3.50 -1.63
C GLY A 265 -1.04 -4.08 -2.00
N TRP A 266 -1.97 -3.22 -2.37
CA TRP A 266 -3.36 -3.63 -2.62
C TRP A 266 -3.54 -4.31 -3.97
N HIS A 267 -4.08 -5.53 -3.94
CA HIS A 267 -4.41 -6.33 -5.11
C HIS A 267 -5.76 -7.04 -4.88
N PHE A 268 -6.76 -6.75 -5.72
CA PHE A 268 -8.06 -7.43 -5.75
C PHE A 268 -8.77 -7.56 -4.38
N GLY A 269 -8.69 -6.50 -3.56
CA GLY A 269 -9.33 -6.45 -2.24
C GLY A 269 -8.43 -6.89 -1.08
N ALA A 270 -7.34 -7.61 -1.35
CA ALA A 270 -6.37 -8.03 -0.35
C ALA A 270 -5.08 -7.21 -0.43
N TYR A 271 -4.29 -7.25 0.64
CA TYR A 271 -2.98 -6.60 0.72
C TYR A 271 -1.86 -7.64 0.73
N ILE A 272 -0.89 -7.48 -0.16
CA ILE A 272 0.32 -8.29 -0.21
C ILE A 272 1.42 -7.60 0.60
N MET A 273 1.91 -8.28 1.63
CA MET A 273 3.03 -7.84 2.44
C MET A 273 4.37 -8.17 1.75
N PRO A 274 5.47 -7.46 2.07
CA PRO A 274 6.79 -7.72 1.48
C PRO A 274 7.39 -9.09 1.78
N ASP A 275 6.94 -9.78 2.82
CA ASP A 275 7.27 -11.19 3.08
C ASP A 275 6.44 -12.19 2.25
N GLY A 276 5.55 -11.70 1.37
CA GLY A 276 4.66 -12.48 0.52
C GLY A 276 3.36 -12.93 1.19
N SER A 277 3.14 -12.60 2.47
CA SER A 277 1.87 -12.89 3.13
C SER A 277 0.73 -12.03 2.56
N VAL A 278 -0.46 -12.61 2.42
CA VAL A 278 -1.65 -11.95 1.89
C VAL A 278 -2.64 -11.75 3.03
N ILE A 279 -3.09 -10.51 3.24
CA ILE A 279 -4.02 -10.11 4.30
C ILE A 279 -5.32 -9.60 3.67
N GLY A 280 -6.46 -10.10 4.15
CA GLY A 280 -7.79 -9.77 3.62
C GLY A 280 -8.32 -10.82 2.63
N ASP A 281 -9.59 -10.68 2.27
CA ASP A 281 -10.23 -11.56 1.29
C ASP A 281 -9.92 -11.08 -0.13
N CYS A 282 -9.42 -12.00 -0.95
CA CYS A 282 -9.05 -11.72 -2.34
C CYS A 282 -10.08 -12.35 -3.28
N GLU A 283 -10.61 -11.58 -4.24
CA GLU A 283 -11.58 -12.09 -5.23
C GLU A 283 -11.00 -13.21 -6.11
N LYS A 284 -9.69 -13.17 -6.34
CA LYS A 284 -8.91 -14.18 -7.06
C LYS A 284 -7.71 -14.64 -6.22
N PRO A 285 -7.24 -15.89 -6.33
CA PRO A 285 -5.99 -16.29 -5.70
C PRO A 285 -4.83 -15.41 -6.19
N VAL A 286 -4.09 -14.80 -5.27
CA VAL A 286 -2.94 -13.94 -5.57
C VAL A 286 -1.67 -14.57 -5.01
N LEU A 287 -0.57 -14.46 -5.77
CA LEU A 287 0.75 -14.86 -5.30
C LEU A 287 1.77 -13.77 -5.62
N PHE A 288 2.54 -13.39 -4.59
CA PHE A 288 3.67 -12.50 -4.74
C PHE A 288 4.87 -13.24 -5.32
N THR A 289 5.44 -12.71 -6.40
CA THR A 289 6.64 -13.23 -7.06
C THR A 289 7.79 -12.21 -7.06
N GLY A 290 7.59 -11.06 -6.40
CA GLY A 290 8.64 -10.07 -6.22
C GLY A 290 9.77 -10.59 -5.34
N LYS A 291 10.96 -10.03 -5.51
CA LYS A 291 12.14 -10.34 -4.69
C LYS A 291 12.50 -9.07 -3.92
N THR A 292 12.58 -9.15 -2.59
CA THR A 292 13.16 -8.08 -1.77
C THR A 292 14.28 -8.61 -0.90
N ALA A 293 15.34 -7.81 -0.73
CA ALA A 293 16.40 -8.12 0.23
C ALA A 293 15.91 -7.98 1.69
N ALA A 294 14.82 -7.22 1.90
CA ALA A 294 14.28 -6.89 3.21
C ALA A 294 13.22 -7.88 3.73
N VAL A 295 12.93 -9.00 3.03
CA VAL A 295 11.92 -10.00 3.45
C VAL A 295 12.11 -10.39 4.92
N ASN A 296 13.37 -10.60 5.32
CA ASN A 296 13.71 -11.03 6.68
C ASN A 296 13.42 -9.97 7.76
N GLY A 297 13.30 -8.70 7.36
CA GLY A 297 12.97 -7.60 8.27
C GLY A 297 11.48 -7.55 8.65
N TYR A 298 10.59 -8.23 7.92
CA TYR A 298 9.13 -8.25 8.17
C TYR A 298 8.71 -9.32 9.20
N SER A 299 9.61 -9.65 10.14
CA SER A 299 9.35 -10.58 11.24
C SER A 299 8.26 -10.06 12.17
N VAL A 300 7.70 -10.97 12.99
CA VAL A 300 6.68 -10.62 14.00
C VAL A 300 7.16 -11.08 15.37
N ALA A 301 7.12 -10.16 16.33
CA ALA A 301 7.31 -10.44 17.75
C ALA A 301 6.22 -9.73 18.57
N GLY A 302 5.79 -10.36 19.66
CA GLY A 302 4.76 -9.81 20.53
C GLY A 302 3.37 -9.79 19.88
N THR A 303 2.56 -8.82 20.29
CA THR A 303 1.16 -8.64 19.84
C THR A 303 0.92 -7.19 19.46
N ALA A 304 -0.18 -6.92 18.77
CA ALA A 304 -0.52 -5.56 18.40
C ALA A 304 -0.97 -4.74 19.63
N GLU A 305 -1.67 -5.36 20.59
CA GLU A 305 -1.96 -4.77 21.90
C GLU A 305 -0.67 -4.50 22.69
N GLY A 306 0.29 -5.42 22.65
CA GLY A 306 1.61 -5.23 23.24
C GLY A 306 2.34 -4.03 22.64
N TRP A 307 2.29 -3.86 21.31
CA TRP A 307 2.85 -2.69 20.63
C TRP A 307 2.13 -1.39 21.04
N ARG A 308 0.80 -1.41 21.13
CA ARG A 308 -0.02 -0.28 21.59
C ARG A 308 0.37 0.16 23.00
N ASP A 309 0.38 -0.79 23.93
CA ASP A 309 0.52 -0.53 25.36
C ASP A 309 1.98 -0.21 25.76
N THR A 310 2.94 -0.45 24.86
CA THR A 310 4.36 -0.15 25.07
C THR A 310 4.89 0.93 24.11
N VAL A 311 5.00 0.64 22.81
CA VAL A 311 5.60 1.55 21.82
C VAL A 311 4.70 2.76 21.57
N ALA A 312 3.43 2.56 21.24
CA ALA A 312 2.51 3.68 20.96
C ALA A 312 2.27 4.54 22.20
N ARG A 313 2.10 3.91 23.36
CA ARG A 313 1.99 4.61 24.65
C ARG A 313 3.16 5.55 24.89
N LEU A 314 4.40 5.08 24.69
CA LEU A 314 5.63 5.87 24.92
C LEU A 314 5.91 6.90 23.83
N ALA A 315 5.37 6.73 22.63
CA ALA A 315 5.46 7.72 21.56
C ALA A 315 4.40 8.84 21.68
N GLY A 316 3.27 8.54 22.33
CA GLY A 316 2.14 9.46 22.51
C GLY A 316 2.52 10.74 23.25
N GLY A 317 2.02 11.88 22.76
CA GLY A 317 2.34 13.20 23.31
C GLY A 317 3.65 13.80 22.83
N ASN A 318 4.44 13.08 22.02
CA ASN A 318 5.62 13.62 21.33
C ASN A 318 5.30 13.80 19.83
N PRO A 319 5.06 15.04 19.34
CA PRO A 319 4.57 15.28 17.98
C PRO A 319 5.41 14.66 16.86
N SER A 320 6.75 14.73 16.92
CA SER A 320 7.61 14.13 15.88
C SER A 320 7.53 12.60 15.87
N MET A 321 7.41 11.95 17.03
CA MET A 321 7.25 10.48 17.10
C MET A 321 5.88 10.06 16.57
N MET A 322 4.82 10.79 16.93
CA MET A 322 3.46 10.58 16.41
C MET A 322 3.41 10.79 14.89
N LEU A 323 4.14 11.77 14.35
CA LEU A 323 4.30 11.95 12.91
C LEU A 323 4.95 10.72 12.26
N GLY A 324 6.00 10.15 12.86
CA GLY A 324 6.61 8.92 12.35
C GLY A 324 5.61 7.76 12.22
N VAL A 325 4.78 7.57 13.24
CA VAL A 325 3.68 6.59 13.22
C VAL A 325 2.64 6.92 12.14
N ALA A 326 2.27 8.19 11.99
CA ALA A 326 1.35 8.64 10.95
C ALA A 326 1.85 8.34 9.53
N VAL A 327 3.14 8.62 9.29
CA VAL A 327 3.81 8.36 8.01
C VAL A 327 3.76 6.87 7.70
N SER A 328 4.08 6.03 8.67
CA SER A 328 4.02 4.58 8.54
C SER A 328 2.62 4.06 8.19
N LEU A 329 1.61 4.46 8.97
CA LEU A 329 0.22 4.00 8.80
C LEU A 329 -0.45 4.57 7.54
N SER A 330 0.03 5.70 7.04
CA SER A 330 -0.47 6.30 5.78
C SER A 330 -0.08 5.51 4.53
N ALA A 331 0.95 4.66 4.61
CA ALA A 331 1.45 3.92 3.46
C ALA A 331 0.40 3.01 2.79
N PRO A 332 -0.32 2.13 3.50
CA PRO A 332 -1.40 1.36 2.88
C PRO A 332 -2.60 2.25 2.49
N LEU A 333 -2.79 3.43 3.10
CA LEU A 333 -3.92 4.30 2.79
C LEU A 333 -3.80 4.97 1.41
N ILE A 334 -2.59 5.41 1.02
CA ILE A 334 -2.41 6.02 -0.30
C ILE A 334 -2.84 5.07 -1.42
N GLY A 335 -2.54 3.79 -1.22
CA GLY A 335 -3.20 2.58 -1.72
C GLY A 335 -4.63 2.75 -2.19
N LEU A 336 -5.50 2.78 -1.18
CA LEU A 336 -6.94 2.75 -1.28
C LEU A 336 -7.52 4.02 -1.89
N VAL A 337 -6.89 5.17 -1.66
CA VAL A 337 -7.43 6.48 -2.08
C VAL A 337 -6.88 6.98 -3.41
N GLY A 338 -6.00 6.23 -4.07
CA GLY A 338 -5.41 6.64 -5.34
C GLY A 338 -4.49 7.87 -5.22
N ALA A 339 -3.93 8.14 -4.03
CA ALA A 339 -3.01 9.27 -3.84
C ALA A 339 -1.63 8.96 -4.44
N ASP A 340 -0.82 9.98 -4.71
CA ASP A 340 0.58 9.82 -5.10
C ASP A 340 1.46 9.42 -3.91
N GLY A 341 2.58 8.76 -4.18
CA GLY A 341 3.62 8.52 -3.19
C GLY A 341 4.28 9.83 -2.72
N PHE A 342 4.73 9.87 -1.48
CA PHE A 342 5.42 11.01 -0.90
C PHE A 342 6.39 10.56 0.18
N GLY A 343 7.19 11.47 0.72
CA GLY A 343 8.02 11.17 1.87
C GLY A 343 8.01 12.28 2.90
N VAL A 344 8.44 11.93 4.11
CA VAL A 344 8.74 12.87 5.19
C VAL A 344 10.21 12.71 5.55
N HIS A 345 10.97 13.79 5.47
CA HIS A 345 12.35 13.87 5.87
C HIS A 345 12.44 14.64 7.20
N LEU A 346 12.86 13.93 8.25
CA LEU A 346 13.09 14.49 9.57
C LEU A 346 14.53 14.98 9.65
N PHE A 347 14.71 16.28 9.90
CA PHE A 347 16.03 16.87 10.02
C PHE A 347 16.19 17.67 11.31
N GLU A 348 17.37 17.59 11.90
CA GLU A 348 17.86 18.38 13.05
C GLU A 348 19.32 17.95 13.30
N GLN A 349 20.10 18.71 14.05
CA GLN A 349 21.40 18.28 14.55
C GLN A 349 21.33 16.93 15.28
N SER A 350 22.48 16.27 15.37
CA SER A 350 22.63 14.95 16.02
C SER A 350 21.98 14.90 17.42
N SER A 351 21.44 13.73 17.77
CA SER A 351 20.77 13.44 19.07
C SER A 351 19.36 14.02 19.28
N ALA A 352 18.65 14.46 18.23
CA ALA A 352 17.25 14.88 18.34
C ALA A 352 16.23 13.73 18.46
N GLY A 353 16.63 12.49 18.14
CA GLY A 353 15.75 11.31 18.16
C GLY A 353 15.27 10.82 16.79
N LYS A 354 15.87 11.30 15.69
CA LYS A 354 15.47 10.98 14.30
C LYS A 354 15.36 9.48 14.03
N THR A 355 16.45 8.77 14.28
CA THR A 355 16.51 7.30 14.11
C THR A 355 15.54 6.59 15.06
N THR A 356 15.34 7.08 16.29
CA THR A 356 14.32 6.53 17.21
C THR A 356 12.92 6.65 16.62
N THR A 357 12.57 7.81 16.05
CA THR A 357 11.26 8.02 15.41
C THR A 357 11.09 7.14 14.17
N GLN A 358 12.12 7.01 13.35
CA GLN A 358 12.10 6.11 12.21
C GLN A 358 11.95 4.64 12.64
N ASN A 359 12.64 4.21 13.69
CA ASN A 359 12.52 2.85 14.22
C ASN A 359 11.13 2.57 14.79
N ILE A 360 10.51 3.53 15.48
CA ILE A 360 9.11 3.43 15.90
C ILE A 360 8.21 3.19 14.69
N ALA A 361 8.37 3.99 13.63
CA ALA A 361 7.61 3.87 12.40
C ALA A 361 7.78 2.49 11.72
N SER A 362 9.02 2.00 11.62
CA SER A 362 9.34 0.69 11.03
C SER A 362 8.88 -0.50 11.88
N SER A 363 8.81 -0.33 13.21
CA SER A 363 8.40 -1.40 14.13
C SER A 363 6.96 -1.87 13.92
N LEU A 364 6.10 -1.04 13.32
CA LEU A 364 4.76 -1.46 12.90
C LEU A 364 4.82 -2.67 11.96
N TRP A 365 5.81 -2.73 11.08
CA TRP A 365 5.88 -3.69 9.97
C TRP A 365 6.83 -4.87 10.22
N GLY A 366 7.81 -4.69 11.10
CA GLY A 366 8.76 -5.75 11.46
C GLY A 366 9.93 -5.22 12.28
N GLU A 367 11.04 -5.94 12.32
CA GLU A 367 12.23 -5.53 13.07
C GLU A 367 12.88 -4.28 12.40
N PRO A 368 13.06 -3.16 13.13
CA PRO A 368 13.54 -1.91 12.52
C PRO A 368 14.94 -1.96 11.91
N ASP A 369 15.92 -2.58 12.56
CA ASP A 369 17.32 -2.59 12.08
C ASP A 369 17.48 -3.39 10.78
N ALA A 370 16.72 -4.48 10.60
CA ALA A 370 16.69 -5.34 9.44
C ALA A 370 15.90 -4.75 8.26
N GLN A 371 15.00 -3.81 8.52
CA GLN A 371 14.28 -3.03 7.50
C GLN A 371 15.01 -1.76 7.08
N ARG A 372 16.03 -1.32 7.83
CA ARG A 372 16.73 -0.05 7.57
C ARG A 372 17.42 -0.09 6.21
N LEU A 373 17.00 0.81 5.32
CA LEU A 373 17.70 1.11 4.08
C LEU A 373 18.43 2.44 4.23
N THR A 374 19.47 2.63 3.42
CA THR A 374 20.25 3.87 3.39
C THR A 374 20.09 4.56 2.04
N TRP A 375 20.30 5.88 1.99
CA TRP A 375 20.41 6.60 0.72
C TRP A 375 21.67 6.22 -0.11
N TYR A 376 22.58 5.43 0.48
CA TYR A 376 23.71 4.83 -0.21
C TYR A 376 23.25 3.71 -1.17
N GLY A 377 22.86 4.10 -2.38
CA GLY A 377 22.43 3.17 -3.41
C GLY A 377 22.21 3.85 -4.76
N THR A 378 22.22 3.05 -5.84
CA THR A 378 21.90 3.58 -7.18
C THR A 378 20.41 3.87 -7.28
N ALA A 379 20.01 4.80 -8.15
CA ALA A 379 18.59 5.09 -8.41
C ALA A 379 17.80 3.85 -8.87
N LEU A 380 18.47 2.85 -9.48
CA LEU A 380 17.86 1.56 -9.83
C LEU A 380 17.63 0.69 -8.59
N GLY A 381 18.60 0.64 -7.66
CA GLY A 381 18.46 -0.08 -6.40
C GLY A 381 17.30 0.46 -5.57
N ILE A 382 17.23 1.79 -5.40
CA ILE A 382 16.12 2.45 -4.69
C ILE A 382 14.77 2.21 -5.39
N ALA A 383 14.72 2.22 -6.72
CA ALA A 383 13.50 1.90 -7.47
C ALA A 383 13.02 0.45 -7.24
N ASN A 384 13.94 -0.51 -7.19
CA ASN A 384 13.60 -1.91 -6.91
C ASN A 384 13.06 -2.07 -5.48
N GLU A 385 13.66 -1.39 -4.50
CA GLU A 385 13.12 -1.39 -3.14
C GLU A 385 11.75 -0.70 -3.08
N ALA A 386 11.55 0.40 -3.80
CA ALA A 386 10.26 1.08 -3.86
C ALA A 386 9.15 0.20 -4.47
N GLU A 387 9.47 -0.63 -5.46
CA GLU A 387 8.55 -1.62 -6.04
C GLU A 387 8.16 -2.70 -5.01
N ALA A 388 9.15 -3.17 -4.23
CA ALA A 388 8.92 -4.11 -3.15
C ALA A 388 8.17 -3.50 -1.95
N HIS A 389 8.07 -2.18 -1.89
CA HIS A 389 7.34 -1.43 -0.86
C HIS A 389 6.17 -0.64 -1.46
N ASN A 390 5.55 -1.16 -2.53
CA ASN A 390 4.36 -0.57 -3.11
C ASN A 390 3.19 -0.63 -2.11
N ASP A 391 2.53 0.51 -1.92
CA ASP A 391 1.61 0.83 -0.83
C ASP A 391 2.17 0.56 0.59
N GLY A 392 3.49 0.44 0.73
CA GLY A 392 4.21 0.18 1.98
C GLY A 392 5.13 1.32 2.40
N LEU A 393 5.62 1.26 3.65
CA LEU A 393 6.60 2.20 4.20
C LEU A 393 7.99 1.91 3.64
N LEU A 394 8.72 2.93 3.20
CA LEU A 394 10.13 2.83 2.82
C LEU A 394 11.02 3.65 3.78
N PRO A 395 11.66 3.03 4.78
CA PRO A 395 12.56 3.73 5.71
C PRO A 395 13.95 3.95 5.09
N LEU A 396 14.34 5.20 4.88
CA LEU A 396 15.63 5.61 4.29
C LEU A 396 16.45 6.42 5.29
N ASP A 397 17.35 5.78 6.01
CA ASP A 397 18.18 6.43 7.03
C ASP A 397 19.36 7.21 6.42
N GLU A 398 19.69 8.30 7.11
CA GLU A 398 20.86 9.17 6.94
C GLU A 398 21.18 9.59 5.50
N ILE A 399 20.55 10.67 5.05
CA ILE A 399 20.80 11.24 3.71
C ILE A 399 22.27 11.67 3.52
N GLY A 400 22.96 12.02 4.60
CA GLY A 400 24.37 12.43 4.59
C GLY A 400 25.35 11.29 4.26
N GLN A 401 24.94 10.02 4.39
CA GLN A 401 25.77 8.86 4.03
C GLN A 401 25.80 8.55 2.54
N ALA A 402 24.99 9.24 1.73
CA ALA A 402 24.98 9.00 0.29
C ALA A 402 26.33 9.40 -0.34
N GLY A 403 26.81 8.60 -1.29
CA GLY A 403 28.12 8.82 -1.90
C GLY A 403 28.24 10.13 -2.71
N ASN A 404 27.12 10.70 -3.17
CA ASN A 404 27.06 11.97 -3.87
C ASN A 404 25.64 12.59 -3.80
N ALA A 405 25.53 13.88 -3.51
CA ALA A 405 24.26 14.62 -3.49
C ALA A 405 23.47 14.55 -4.81
N ARG A 406 24.14 14.39 -5.96
CA ARG A 406 23.48 14.22 -7.26
C ARG A 406 22.75 12.88 -7.37
N GLU A 407 23.30 11.83 -6.75
CA GLU A 407 22.64 10.52 -6.70
C GLU A 407 21.44 10.55 -5.78
N VAL A 408 21.53 11.25 -4.65
CA VAL A 408 20.37 11.51 -3.76
C VAL A 408 19.28 12.26 -4.50
N SER A 409 19.61 13.36 -5.16
CA SER A 409 18.64 14.15 -5.95
C SER A 409 17.94 13.29 -7.01
N THR A 410 18.72 12.47 -7.73
CA THR A 410 18.18 11.58 -8.77
C THR A 410 17.31 10.47 -8.17
N SER A 411 17.74 9.86 -7.07
CA SER A 411 17.04 8.76 -6.41
C SER A 411 15.74 9.24 -5.76
N ALA A 412 15.75 10.37 -5.06
CA ALA A 412 14.57 11.00 -4.51
C ALA A 412 13.58 11.37 -5.63
N TYR A 413 14.07 11.93 -6.74
CA TYR A 413 13.21 12.24 -7.89
C TYR A 413 12.56 10.99 -8.49
N THR A 414 13.33 9.92 -8.69
CA THR A 414 12.80 8.63 -9.19
C THR A 414 11.78 8.06 -8.21
N LEU A 415 12.12 7.98 -6.93
CA LEU A 415 11.30 7.42 -5.87
C LEU A 415 9.91 8.07 -5.82
N PHE A 416 9.84 9.40 -5.76
CA PHE A 416 8.58 10.13 -5.65
C PHE A 416 7.89 10.42 -6.98
N ASN A 417 8.47 10.03 -8.13
CA ASN A 417 7.73 9.96 -9.38
C ASN A 417 6.91 8.68 -9.52
N GLY A 418 7.25 7.63 -8.77
CA GLY A 418 6.50 6.38 -8.83
C GLY A 418 6.68 5.60 -10.14
N SER A 419 7.77 5.83 -10.88
CA SER A 419 7.99 5.18 -12.17
C SER A 419 9.48 4.91 -12.44
N GLY A 420 9.77 3.69 -12.89
CA GLY A 420 11.09 3.29 -13.35
C GLY A 420 11.51 3.98 -14.65
N LYS A 421 12.81 3.95 -14.97
CA LYS A 421 13.29 4.39 -16.28
C LYS A 421 12.95 3.35 -17.34
N LEU A 422 12.58 3.81 -18.53
CA LEU A 422 12.41 2.97 -19.72
C LEU A 422 13.73 2.25 -20.02
N GLN A 423 13.68 0.91 -20.14
CA GLN A 423 14.85 0.08 -20.44
C GLN A 423 14.57 -0.76 -21.69
N GLY A 424 15.59 -0.98 -22.53
CA GLY A 424 15.50 -1.92 -23.64
C GLY A 424 15.33 -3.36 -23.16
N ALA A 425 14.52 -4.15 -23.86
CA ALA A 425 14.41 -5.58 -23.65
C ALA A 425 15.54 -6.33 -24.37
N LYS A 426 15.95 -7.51 -23.86
CA LYS A 426 17.02 -8.32 -24.46
C LYS A 426 16.68 -8.78 -25.89
N ASP A 427 15.40 -9.02 -26.16
CA ASP A 427 14.91 -9.55 -27.43
C ASP A 427 14.36 -8.46 -28.37
N GLY A 428 14.66 -7.18 -28.07
CA GLY A 428 14.17 -6.01 -28.81
C GLY A 428 12.90 -5.40 -28.22
N GLY A 429 12.68 -4.10 -28.47
CA GLY A 429 11.63 -3.30 -27.84
C GLY A 429 12.01 -2.80 -26.44
N ASN A 430 11.03 -2.30 -25.68
CA ASN A 430 11.23 -1.82 -24.32
C ASN A 430 10.62 -2.80 -23.30
N ARG A 431 11.27 -2.92 -22.14
CA ARG A 431 10.67 -3.55 -20.96
C ARG A 431 9.47 -2.72 -20.50
N GLU A 432 8.52 -3.41 -19.86
CA GLU A 432 7.41 -2.76 -19.17
C GLU A 432 7.95 -1.78 -18.12
N ILE A 433 7.40 -0.56 -18.12
CA ILE A 433 7.75 0.45 -17.11
C ILE A 433 7.10 0.01 -15.81
N LYS A 434 7.94 -0.20 -14.79
CA LYS A 434 7.47 -0.49 -13.45
C LYS A 434 6.95 0.78 -12.80
N HIS A 435 5.80 0.66 -12.17
CA HIS A 435 5.18 1.72 -11.39
C HIS A 435 5.11 1.30 -9.92
N TRP A 436 5.25 2.28 -9.04
CA TRP A 436 5.09 2.07 -7.61
C TRP A 436 4.52 3.33 -6.97
N ARG A 437 3.99 3.13 -5.78
CA ARG A 437 3.59 4.19 -4.89
C ARG A 437 4.01 3.79 -3.49
N THR A 438 4.80 4.61 -2.82
CA THR A 438 5.28 4.32 -1.47
C THR A 438 5.29 5.59 -0.63
N VAL A 439 5.23 5.41 0.69
CA VAL A 439 5.50 6.49 1.65
C VAL A 439 6.88 6.29 2.22
N ALA A 440 7.77 7.26 2.04
CA ALA A 440 9.12 7.19 2.58
C ALA A 440 9.23 7.96 3.91
N ILE A 441 9.98 7.41 4.86
CA ILE A 441 10.45 8.15 6.04
C ILE A 441 11.96 8.25 5.99
N SER A 442 12.47 9.48 6.01
CA SER A 442 13.88 9.79 5.83
C SER A 442 14.43 10.61 6.99
N THR A 443 15.73 10.50 7.25
CA THR A 443 16.43 11.21 8.34
C THR A 443 17.69 11.90 7.81
N GLY A 444 18.08 13.00 8.43
CA GLY A 444 19.34 13.71 8.11
C GLY A 444 19.67 14.82 9.09
N GLU A 445 20.87 15.39 8.98
CA GLU A 445 21.28 16.51 9.84
C GLU A 445 20.76 17.88 9.39
N MET A 446 20.48 18.02 8.09
CA MET A 446 19.99 19.26 7.47
C MET A 446 18.87 18.93 6.49
N ASP A 447 18.06 19.92 6.14
CA ASP A 447 17.05 19.74 5.10
C ASP A 447 17.68 19.40 3.74
N VAL A 448 16.92 18.72 2.90
CA VAL A 448 17.37 18.22 1.59
C VAL A 448 17.83 19.35 0.68
N GLU A 449 17.21 20.53 0.75
CA GLU A 449 17.63 21.64 -0.11
C GLU A 449 18.99 22.18 0.29
N THR A 450 19.20 22.39 1.58
CA THR A 450 20.50 22.80 2.13
C THR A 450 21.58 21.76 1.81
N PHE A 451 21.26 20.48 1.96
CA PHE A 451 22.17 19.39 1.58
C PHE A 451 22.59 19.46 0.11
N LEU A 452 21.63 19.62 -0.81
CA LEU A 452 21.91 19.70 -2.25
C LEU A 452 22.65 20.99 -2.63
N LYS A 453 22.36 22.12 -1.98
CA LYS A 453 23.03 23.42 -2.22
C LYS A 453 24.50 23.39 -1.82
N THR A 454 24.86 22.70 -0.74
CA THR A 454 26.26 22.55 -0.29
C THR A 454 27.15 21.94 -1.39
N GLU A 455 26.58 21.09 -2.25
CA GLU A 455 27.24 20.43 -3.38
C GLU A 455 26.99 21.16 -4.73
N GLY A 456 26.50 22.40 -4.69
CA GLY A 456 26.28 23.24 -5.88
C GLY A 456 25.10 22.80 -6.76
N ILE A 457 24.20 21.95 -6.27
CA ILE A 457 23.05 21.45 -7.03
C ILE A 457 21.87 22.41 -6.85
N LYS A 458 21.42 23.02 -7.96
CA LYS A 458 20.19 23.82 -7.96
C LYS A 458 18.95 22.93 -7.80
N VAL A 459 18.16 23.20 -6.76
CA VAL A 459 16.94 22.46 -6.45
C VAL A 459 15.73 23.15 -7.07
N LYS A 460 14.81 22.37 -7.66
CA LYS A 460 13.52 22.90 -8.16
C LYS A 460 12.46 22.76 -7.07
N ALA A 461 11.67 23.81 -6.84
CA ALA A 461 10.66 23.83 -5.76
C ALA A 461 9.63 22.69 -5.85
N GLY A 462 9.26 22.27 -7.07
CA GLY A 462 8.37 21.11 -7.28
C GLY A 462 8.94 19.76 -6.83
N GLN A 463 10.26 19.63 -6.67
CA GLN A 463 10.90 18.43 -6.13
C GLN A 463 10.81 18.38 -4.60
N LEU A 464 10.91 19.54 -3.94
CA LEU A 464 10.89 19.66 -2.49
C LEU A 464 9.54 19.35 -1.88
N VAL A 465 8.44 19.64 -2.58
CA VAL A 465 7.12 19.37 -2.04
C VAL A 465 6.81 17.87 -1.96
N ARG A 466 7.54 16.97 -2.65
CA ARG A 466 7.27 15.52 -2.57
C ARG A 466 7.97 14.81 -1.41
N LEU A 467 9.02 15.43 -0.87
CA LEU A 467 9.71 15.00 0.34
C LEU A 467 9.60 16.14 1.37
N LEU A 468 8.63 16.01 2.26
CA LEU A 468 8.31 17.04 3.26
C LEU A 468 9.47 17.13 4.26
N ASN A 469 10.21 18.24 4.22
CA ASN A 469 11.31 18.49 5.13
C ASN A 469 10.76 19.05 6.44
N VAL A 470 10.58 18.21 7.45
CA VAL A 470 9.99 18.58 8.73
C VAL A 470 11.10 18.69 9.77
N PRO A 471 11.29 19.86 10.42
CA PRO A 471 12.27 19.99 11.49
C PRO A 471 11.86 19.11 12.67
N MET A 472 12.81 18.40 13.25
CA MET A 472 12.54 17.49 14.35
C MET A 472 12.70 18.17 15.71
N GLU A 473 11.71 17.98 16.57
CA GLU A 473 11.79 18.43 17.97
C GLU A 473 12.24 17.28 18.89
N LYS A 474 12.98 17.64 19.94
CA LYS A 474 13.36 16.69 20.98
C LYS A 474 12.11 16.25 21.74
N ALA A 475 12.08 14.98 22.14
CA ALA A 475 11.03 14.47 23.02
C ALA A 475 10.96 15.29 24.31
N THR A 476 9.74 15.62 24.72
CA THR A 476 9.45 16.37 25.95
C THR A 476 8.61 15.54 26.93
N GLN A 477 7.87 14.55 26.42
CA GLN A 477 7.11 13.60 27.22
C GLN A 477 7.93 12.32 27.39
N PHE A 478 8.48 12.10 28.58
CA PHE A 478 9.27 10.91 28.93
C PHE A 478 8.46 9.85 29.69
N HIS A 479 7.17 10.11 29.93
CA HIS A 479 6.28 9.24 30.70
C HIS A 479 6.86 8.89 32.09
N GLU A 480 7.01 7.61 32.41
CA GLU A 480 7.60 7.16 33.68
C GLU A 480 9.13 7.33 33.79
N TYR A 481 9.82 7.74 32.71
CA TYR A 481 11.28 7.83 32.68
C TYR A 481 11.79 9.22 33.05
N SER A 482 12.91 9.28 33.78
CA SER A 482 13.49 10.53 34.27
C SER A 482 14.30 11.30 33.23
N THR A 483 14.69 10.67 32.13
CA THR A 483 15.55 11.27 31.09
C THR A 483 15.13 10.82 29.69
N GLY A 484 15.37 11.67 28.70
CA GLY A 484 15.14 11.31 27.30
C GLY A 484 15.97 10.11 26.84
N LYS A 485 17.15 9.87 27.41
CA LYS A 485 17.94 8.66 27.13
C LYS A 485 17.23 7.41 27.65
N ALA A 486 16.79 7.42 28.91
CA ALA A 486 16.06 6.28 29.48
C ALA A 486 14.74 6.00 28.74
N HIS A 487 14.04 7.04 28.30
CA HIS A 487 12.86 6.92 27.44
C HIS A 487 13.18 6.30 26.08
N ALA A 488 14.27 6.72 25.42
CA ALA A 488 14.72 6.13 24.16
C ALA A 488 15.17 4.67 24.29
N ASP A 489 15.87 4.32 25.37
CA ASP A 489 16.28 2.94 25.67
C ASP A 489 15.03 2.06 25.92
N ALA A 490 14.04 2.56 26.66
CA ALA A 490 12.79 1.85 26.90
C ALA A 490 11.95 1.65 25.63
N LEU A 491 11.88 2.65 24.76
CA LEU A 491 11.26 2.51 23.45
C LEU A 491 11.97 1.41 22.64
N LYS A 492 13.31 1.35 22.72
CA LYS A 492 14.09 0.29 22.07
C LYS A 492 13.72 -1.10 22.54
N ASP A 493 13.69 -1.29 23.85
CA ASP A 493 13.27 -2.56 24.44
C ASP A 493 11.83 -2.90 24.04
N ALA A 494 10.94 -1.90 24.01
CA ALA A 494 9.54 -2.08 23.63
C ALA A 494 9.36 -2.56 22.18
N TRP A 495 10.01 -1.94 21.19
CA TRP A 495 9.87 -2.36 19.79
C TRP A 495 10.67 -3.62 19.47
N THR A 496 11.74 -3.92 20.20
CA THR A 496 12.42 -5.21 20.08
C THR A 496 11.50 -6.36 20.52
N ALA A 497 10.75 -6.17 21.61
CA ALA A 497 9.78 -7.16 22.09
C ALA A 497 8.47 -7.20 21.30
N ASN A 498 8.05 -6.07 20.71
CA ASN A 498 6.79 -5.94 19.98
C ASN A 498 7.04 -5.27 18.63
N HIS A 499 7.01 -6.04 17.55
CA HIS A 499 7.10 -5.50 16.19
C HIS A 499 6.35 -6.36 15.17
N GLY A 500 5.97 -5.76 14.04
CA GLY A 500 5.31 -6.41 12.91
C GLY A 500 3.83 -6.77 13.12
N ALA A 501 3.39 -7.02 14.36
CA ALA A 501 2.01 -7.39 14.65
C ALA A 501 1.02 -6.23 14.40
N ALA A 502 1.37 -5.02 14.83
CA ALA A 502 0.50 -3.84 14.77
C ALA A 502 0.20 -3.38 13.34
N GLY A 503 1.19 -3.39 12.43
CA GLY A 503 0.98 -3.06 11.02
C GLY A 503 0.09 -4.09 10.31
N ARG A 504 0.19 -5.37 10.69
CA ARG A 504 -0.70 -6.43 10.15
C ARG A 504 -2.13 -6.28 10.65
N GLU A 505 -2.33 -5.94 11.92
CA GLU A 505 -3.65 -5.61 12.44
C GLU A 505 -4.25 -4.41 11.70
N TRP A 506 -3.46 -3.35 11.50
CA TRP A 506 -3.87 -2.18 10.75
C TRP A 506 -4.31 -2.51 9.32
N VAL A 507 -3.51 -3.27 8.58
CA VAL A 507 -3.84 -3.69 7.20
C VAL A 507 -5.09 -4.57 7.17
N LYS A 508 -5.25 -5.47 8.16
CA LYS A 508 -6.45 -6.29 8.28
C LYS A 508 -7.68 -5.42 8.49
N TRP A 509 -7.62 -4.43 9.39
CA TRP A 509 -8.71 -3.49 9.59
C TRP A 509 -9.04 -2.71 8.30
N LEU A 510 -8.02 -2.22 7.59
CA LEU A 510 -8.21 -1.52 6.32
C LEU A 510 -8.85 -2.40 5.24
N ALA A 511 -8.49 -3.69 5.16
CA ALA A 511 -9.07 -4.62 4.20
C ALA A 511 -10.58 -4.78 4.42
N ASP A 512 -11.01 -4.81 5.69
CA ASP A 512 -12.42 -4.92 6.08
C ASP A 512 -13.19 -3.58 6.00
N HIS A 513 -12.49 -2.42 6.02
CA HIS A 513 -13.09 -1.08 6.16
C HIS A 513 -12.66 -0.09 5.04
N GLN A 514 -12.42 -0.57 3.81
CA GLN A 514 -11.86 0.27 2.74
C GLN A 514 -12.68 1.54 2.42
N GLN A 515 -14.02 1.43 2.44
CA GLN A 515 -14.88 2.58 2.13
C GLN A 515 -14.82 3.63 3.25
N GLU A 516 -14.83 3.20 4.50
CA GLU A 516 -14.67 4.07 5.67
C GLU A 516 -13.32 4.80 5.62
N ALA A 517 -12.23 4.09 5.28
CA ALA A 517 -10.92 4.69 5.11
C ALA A 517 -10.89 5.78 4.02
N LYS A 518 -11.54 5.52 2.87
CA LYS A 518 -11.66 6.51 1.77
C LYS A 518 -12.44 7.75 2.19
N ASP A 519 -13.54 7.56 2.91
CA ASP A 519 -14.40 8.66 3.36
C ASP A 519 -13.71 9.50 4.44
N ALA A 520 -12.98 8.87 5.37
CA ALA A 520 -12.17 9.58 6.37
C ALA A 520 -11.07 10.43 5.74
N VAL A 521 -10.37 9.93 4.71
CA VAL A 521 -9.38 10.73 3.97
C VAL A 521 -10.06 11.90 3.24
N ARG A 522 -11.24 11.70 2.63
CA ARG A 522 -11.99 12.79 1.99
C ARG A 522 -12.35 13.88 3.00
N ALA A 523 -12.88 13.50 4.16
CA ALA A 523 -13.23 14.44 5.23
C ALA A 523 -12.01 15.21 5.75
N CYS A 524 -10.87 14.53 5.94
CA CYS A 524 -9.63 15.19 6.35
C CYS A 524 -9.16 16.19 5.27
N ARG A 525 -9.22 15.84 3.98
CA ARG A 525 -8.84 16.75 2.89
C ARG A 525 -9.68 18.02 2.89
N GLU A 526 -10.99 17.90 3.08
CA GLU A 526 -11.90 19.05 3.19
C GLU A 526 -11.54 19.92 4.41
N ARG A 527 -11.27 19.30 5.55
CA ARG A 527 -10.82 20.00 6.77
C ARG A 527 -9.54 20.79 6.53
N TRP A 528 -8.54 20.16 5.91
CA TRP A 528 -7.24 20.77 5.63
C TRP A 528 -7.31 21.91 4.61
N ARG A 529 -8.18 21.82 3.61
CA ARG A 529 -8.43 22.93 2.67
C ARG A 529 -8.95 24.17 3.37
N ASN A 530 -9.81 24.01 4.37
CA ASN A 530 -10.35 25.12 5.16
C ASN A 530 -9.38 25.62 6.24
N LEU A 531 -8.43 24.78 6.66
CA LEU A 531 -7.43 25.12 7.67
C LEU A 531 -6.31 26.00 7.12
N ILE A 532 -5.92 25.79 5.85
CA ILE A 532 -4.85 26.52 5.19
C ILE A 532 -5.43 27.82 4.59
N PRO A 533 -4.93 29.01 4.97
CA PRO A 533 -5.40 30.27 4.41
C PRO A 533 -5.27 30.33 2.88
N GLU A 534 -6.27 30.88 2.18
CA GLU A 534 -6.24 31.03 0.71
C GLU A 534 -5.08 31.91 0.21
N SER A 535 -4.51 32.75 1.09
CA SER A 535 -3.33 33.56 0.78
C SER A 535 -2.04 32.76 0.65
N TYR A 536 -2.01 31.51 1.13
CA TYR A 536 -0.81 30.68 1.06
C TYR A 536 -0.59 30.17 -0.36
N GLY A 537 0.67 29.97 -0.73
CA GLY A 537 1.04 29.50 -2.06
C GLY A 537 0.47 28.11 -2.37
N GLU A 538 0.22 27.83 -3.65
CA GLU A 538 -0.32 26.54 -4.14
C GLU A 538 0.49 25.33 -3.63
N GLN A 539 1.80 25.50 -3.45
CA GLN A 539 2.68 24.47 -2.88
C GLN A 539 2.27 24.05 -1.47
N VAL A 540 1.86 25.00 -0.62
CA VAL A 540 1.40 24.72 0.75
C VAL A 540 0.07 23.96 0.73
N HIS A 541 -0.87 24.35 -0.13
CA HIS A 541 -2.13 23.61 -0.31
C HIS A 541 -1.89 22.16 -0.78
N ARG A 542 -0.97 21.94 -1.73
CA ARG A 542 -0.59 20.58 -2.17
C ARG A 542 0.05 19.75 -1.06
N VAL A 543 0.78 20.39 -0.14
CA VAL A 543 1.36 19.73 1.03
C VAL A 543 0.28 19.41 2.06
N GLY A 544 -0.71 20.29 2.25
CA GLY A 544 -1.88 20.06 3.09
C GLY A 544 -2.63 18.77 2.76
N GLU A 545 -2.75 18.42 1.47
CA GLU A 545 -3.36 17.16 1.03
C GLU A 545 -2.62 15.92 1.55
N ARG A 546 -1.30 15.99 1.82
CA ARG A 546 -0.53 14.89 2.42
C ARG A 546 -0.72 14.84 3.93
N PHE A 547 -0.70 15.99 4.60
CA PHE A 547 -1.00 16.07 6.02
C PHE A 547 -2.42 15.60 6.36
N ALA A 548 -3.37 15.80 5.45
CA ALA A 548 -4.71 15.21 5.54
C ALA A 548 -4.70 13.68 5.57
N ILE A 549 -3.85 13.04 4.76
CA ILE A 549 -3.72 11.57 4.74
C ILE A 549 -3.02 11.09 6.02
N LEU A 550 -1.98 11.79 6.48
CA LEU A 550 -1.29 11.49 7.73
C LEU A 550 -2.24 11.54 8.94
N GLU A 551 -3.10 12.56 9.01
CA GLU A 551 -4.12 12.65 10.04
C GLU A 551 -5.16 11.55 9.94
N ALA A 552 -5.70 11.30 8.74
CA ALA A 552 -6.67 10.22 8.55
C ALA A 552 -6.10 8.88 9.03
N ALA A 553 -4.81 8.61 8.74
CA ALA A 553 -4.11 7.42 9.22
C ALA A 553 -4.11 7.32 10.76
N LEU A 554 -3.73 8.40 11.46
CA LEU A 554 -3.69 8.41 12.92
C LEU A 554 -5.08 8.32 13.56
N VAL A 555 -6.07 9.01 13.01
CA VAL A 555 -7.43 9.03 13.55
C VAL A 555 -8.09 7.66 13.42
N LEU A 556 -7.92 6.97 12.28
CA LEU A 556 -8.49 5.64 12.05
C LEU A 556 -7.78 4.54 12.85
N SER A 557 -6.50 4.71 13.12
CA SER A 557 -5.67 3.71 13.80
C SER A 557 -5.77 3.74 15.32
N GLY A 558 -6.78 4.40 15.89
CA GLY A 558 -6.97 4.47 17.36
C GLY A 558 -7.03 3.09 18.05
N HIS A 559 -7.49 2.04 17.35
CA HIS A 559 -7.46 0.67 17.87
C HIS A 559 -6.04 0.08 17.98
N VAL A 560 -5.12 0.52 17.12
CA VAL A 560 -3.70 0.13 17.07
C VAL A 560 -2.83 1.02 17.97
N THR A 561 -3.09 2.32 18.01
CA THR A 561 -2.26 3.30 18.73
C THR A 561 -2.76 3.60 20.14
N GLY A 562 -4.06 3.45 20.39
CA GLY A 562 -4.70 3.85 21.65
C GLY A 562 -4.80 5.37 21.84
N TRP A 563 -4.44 6.18 20.84
CA TRP A 563 -4.47 7.64 20.93
C TRP A 563 -5.86 8.20 20.64
N ASP A 564 -6.21 9.28 21.34
CA ASP A 564 -7.45 9.98 21.09
C ASP A 564 -7.38 10.84 19.81
N VAL A 565 -8.55 11.07 19.21
CA VAL A 565 -8.68 11.79 17.94
C VAL A 565 -8.11 13.20 18.00
N GLN A 566 -8.23 13.89 19.15
CA GLN A 566 -7.77 15.28 19.26
C GLN A 566 -6.25 15.33 19.35
N ALA A 567 -5.62 14.47 20.16
CA ALA A 567 -4.17 14.34 20.23
C ALA A 567 -3.55 14.00 18.86
N CYS A 568 -4.20 13.12 18.09
CA CYS A 568 -3.77 12.83 16.72
C CYS A 568 -3.79 14.07 15.83
N ARG A 569 -4.87 14.86 15.86
CA ARG A 569 -4.99 16.11 15.08
C ARG A 569 -3.97 17.16 15.50
N ASP A 570 -3.81 17.36 16.80
CA ASP A 570 -2.88 18.35 17.37
C ASP A 570 -1.44 18.02 16.98
N ALA A 571 -1.04 16.75 17.06
CA ALA A 571 0.29 16.31 16.65
C ALA A 571 0.57 16.57 15.15
N ILE A 572 -0.36 16.24 14.26
CA ILE A 572 -0.19 16.48 12.82
C ILE A 572 -0.16 17.98 12.51
N GLN A 573 -1.04 18.75 13.14
CA GLN A 573 -1.07 20.20 12.95
C GLN A 573 0.19 20.88 13.49
N HIS A 574 0.74 20.42 14.62
CA HIS A 574 2.01 20.89 15.17
C HIS A 574 3.15 20.73 14.16
N ASN A 575 3.30 19.52 13.60
CA ASN A 575 4.34 19.26 12.60
C ASN A 575 4.12 20.03 11.29
N PHE A 576 2.87 20.26 10.89
CA PHE A 576 2.57 21.12 9.74
C PHE A 576 2.98 22.57 9.99
N ASN A 577 2.67 23.11 11.16
CA ASN A 577 3.06 24.48 11.53
C ASN A 577 4.60 24.62 11.56
N ALA A 578 5.30 23.62 12.10
CA ALA A 578 6.76 23.56 12.08
C ALA A 578 7.30 23.51 10.63
N TRP A 579 6.67 22.72 9.77
CA TRP A 579 7.00 22.67 8.34
C TRP A 579 6.75 24.02 7.63
N VAL A 580 5.60 24.67 7.86
CA VAL A 580 5.27 25.98 7.26
C VAL A 580 6.25 27.05 7.73
N LYS A 581 6.68 27.01 9.00
CA LYS A 581 7.66 27.96 9.54
C LYS A 581 8.99 27.90 8.79
N GLU A 582 9.45 26.70 8.44
CA GLU A 582 10.70 26.50 7.69
C GLU A 582 10.52 26.72 6.18
N PHE A 583 9.41 26.24 5.61
CA PHE A 583 9.15 26.34 4.18
C PHE A 583 8.75 27.76 3.73
N GLY A 584 8.05 28.48 4.60
CA GLY A 584 7.39 29.75 4.32
C GLY A 584 5.94 29.57 3.83
N THR A 585 5.22 30.69 3.76
CA THR A 585 3.80 30.74 3.37
C THR A 585 3.59 31.15 1.90
N GLY A 586 4.57 31.80 1.30
CA GLY A 586 4.53 32.32 -0.07
C GLY A 586 5.08 31.36 -1.13
N ASN A 587 4.94 31.74 -2.40
CA ASN A 587 5.57 31.01 -3.49
C ASN A 587 7.11 31.20 -3.43
N ARG A 588 7.85 30.15 -3.05
CA ARG A 588 9.30 30.24 -2.85
C ARG A 588 10.07 30.66 -4.10
N GLU A 589 9.57 30.27 -5.28
CA GLU A 589 10.14 30.76 -6.55
C GLU A 589 9.98 32.27 -6.67
N PHE A 590 8.83 32.82 -6.26
CA PHE A 590 8.59 34.27 -6.28
C PHE A 590 9.52 35.01 -5.31
N LYS A 591 9.66 34.50 -4.07
CA LYS A 591 10.57 35.09 -3.07
C LYS A 591 12.02 35.10 -3.57
N GLN A 592 12.50 33.99 -4.15
CA GLN A 592 13.83 33.92 -4.75
C GLN A 592 14.03 34.92 -5.89
N MET A 593 13.00 35.18 -6.71
CA MET A 593 13.08 36.19 -7.77
C MET A 593 13.24 37.60 -7.22
N VAL A 594 12.49 37.93 -6.17
CA VAL A 594 12.57 39.19 -5.43
C VAL A 594 13.96 39.37 -4.80
N GLU A 595 14.40 38.40 -4.01
CA GLU A 595 15.72 38.40 -3.34
C GLU A 595 16.87 38.52 -4.37
N GLN A 596 16.77 37.83 -5.52
CA GLN A 596 17.80 37.91 -6.57
C GLN A 596 17.86 39.29 -7.24
N ALA A 597 16.71 39.92 -7.50
CA ALA A 597 16.69 41.27 -8.05
C ALA A 597 17.21 42.31 -7.04
N GLU A 598 16.81 42.18 -5.78
CA GLU A 598 17.23 43.05 -4.69
C GLU A 598 18.75 42.94 -4.45
N ALA A 599 19.29 41.72 -4.40
CA ALA A 599 20.73 41.50 -4.27
C ALA A 599 21.53 42.14 -5.42
N PHE A 600 21.01 42.09 -6.65
CA PHE A 600 21.62 42.77 -7.80
C PHE A 600 21.59 44.30 -7.63
N LEU A 601 20.45 44.87 -7.23
CA LEU A 601 20.33 46.32 -7.03
C LEU A 601 21.18 46.82 -5.86
N ALA A 602 21.25 46.08 -4.75
CA ALA A 602 22.10 46.41 -3.61
C ALA A 602 23.60 46.37 -3.98
N SER A 603 24.01 45.37 -4.76
CA SER A 603 25.42 45.20 -5.17
C SER A 603 25.85 46.16 -6.29
N PHE A 604 24.94 46.45 -7.23
CA PHE A 604 25.30 47.10 -8.49
C PHE A 604 24.51 48.36 -8.83
N GLY A 605 23.45 48.68 -8.09
CA GLY A 605 22.54 49.80 -8.35
C GLY A 605 23.25 51.16 -8.44
N PHE A 606 24.34 51.34 -7.69
CA PHE A 606 25.11 52.60 -7.66
C PHE A 606 26.44 52.55 -8.42
N SER A 607 26.86 51.37 -8.90
CA SER A 607 28.15 51.19 -9.58
C SER A 607 28.02 50.89 -11.07
N ARG A 608 26.91 50.26 -11.50
CA ARG A 608 26.66 49.87 -12.90
C ARG A 608 25.56 50.69 -13.58
N TYR A 609 24.94 51.66 -12.89
CA TYR A 609 23.89 52.51 -13.44
C TYR A 609 24.29 53.98 -13.49
N LEU A 610 24.25 54.58 -14.69
CA LEU A 610 24.61 55.98 -14.91
C LEU A 610 23.51 56.93 -14.41
N PRO A 611 23.82 57.97 -13.62
CA PRO A 611 22.82 58.96 -13.22
C PRO A 611 22.20 59.69 -14.43
N TRP A 612 20.88 59.86 -14.46
CA TRP A 612 20.17 60.58 -15.52
C TRP A 612 19.15 61.59 -14.94
N PRO A 613 19.00 62.81 -15.50
CA PRO A 613 19.77 63.39 -16.61
C PRO A 613 21.13 63.98 -16.17
N ASN A 614 21.40 64.00 -14.86
CA ASN A 614 22.55 64.66 -14.25
C ASN A 614 23.81 63.79 -14.29
N THR A 615 24.22 63.31 -15.48
CA THR A 615 25.47 62.58 -15.65
C THR A 615 26.66 63.51 -15.47
N ASP A 616 27.64 63.15 -14.63
CA ASP A 616 28.93 63.85 -14.52
C ASP A 616 29.99 63.09 -15.33
N GLU A 617 30.92 63.79 -15.98
CA GLU A 617 32.05 63.15 -16.70
C GLU A 617 32.89 62.27 -15.76
N ARG A 618 32.93 62.60 -14.46
CA ARG A 618 33.62 61.80 -13.42
C ARG A 618 32.99 60.43 -13.19
N ASP A 619 31.73 60.24 -13.57
CA ASP A 619 31.06 58.95 -13.47
C ASP A 619 31.54 57.97 -14.56
N LEU A 620 32.28 58.45 -15.57
CA LEU A 620 32.75 57.65 -16.69
C LEU A 620 34.24 57.26 -16.55
N PRO A 621 34.63 56.04 -16.99
CA PRO A 621 33.79 55.01 -17.56
C PRO A 621 33.13 54.12 -16.49
N ILE A 622 31.85 53.79 -16.66
CA ILE A 622 31.18 52.72 -15.89
C ILE A 622 31.52 51.38 -16.53
N LYS A 623 32.17 50.50 -15.76
CA LYS A 623 32.42 49.11 -16.16
C LYS A 623 31.09 48.35 -16.25
N GLU A 624 30.86 47.66 -17.36
CA GLU A 624 29.68 46.79 -17.58
C GLU A 624 28.34 47.49 -17.31
N LEU A 625 28.14 48.65 -17.92
CA LEU A 625 26.94 49.49 -17.76
C LEU A 625 25.63 48.68 -17.88
N ALA A 626 24.89 48.61 -16.77
CA ALA A 626 23.62 47.89 -16.65
C ALA A 626 22.40 48.73 -17.09
N GLY A 627 22.52 50.06 -17.03
CA GLY A 627 21.43 50.96 -17.37
C GLY A 627 21.62 52.38 -16.83
N TYR A 628 20.51 53.05 -16.57
CA TYR A 628 20.48 54.41 -16.00
C TYR A 628 19.70 54.43 -14.69
N ARG A 629 20.00 55.36 -13.79
CA ARG A 629 19.25 55.55 -12.55
C ARG A 629 18.71 56.98 -12.41
N LYS A 630 17.51 57.08 -11.85
CA LYS A 630 16.90 58.32 -11.35
C LYS A 630 16.65 58.19 -9.85
N GLY A 631 16.68 59.32 -9.15
CA GLY A 631 16.54 59.39 -7.69
C GLY A 631 17.70 60.15 -7.09
N SER A 632 17.48 60.73 -5.91
CA SER A 632 18.46 61.56 -5.22
C SER A 632 18.78 60.96 -3.87
N ILE A 633 20.07 60.77 -3.57
CA ILE A 633 20.50 60.35 -2.22
C ILE A 633 20.19 61.46 -1.19
N ARG A 634 19.98 62.71 -1.64
CA ARG A 634 19.79 63.89 -0.79
C ARG A 634 18.33 64.18 -0.45
N ASN A 635 17.39 63.41 -1.01
CA ASN A 635 15.96 63.62 -0.81
C ASN A 635 15.35 62.27 -0.39
N GLU A 636 14.95 62.16 0.87
CA GLU A 636 14.41 60.92 1.43
C GLU A 636 13.10 60.49 0.75
N ASP A 637 12.36 61.45 0.16
CA ASP A 637 11.10 61.19 -0.56
C ASP A 637 11.30 60.71 -2.01
N ASP A 638 12.53 60.68 -2.55
CA ASP A 638 12.79 60.26 -3.93
C ASP A 638 13.14 58.77 -4.04
N GLU A 639 12.17 57.97 -4.49
CA GLU A 639 12.37 56.56 -4.80
C GLU A 639 13.35 56.37 -5.98
N PHE A 640 14.39 55.55 -5.77
CA PHE A 640 15.33 55.20 -6.83
C PHE A 640 14.68 54.33 -7.90
N ARG A 641 14.75 54.79 -9.15
CA ARG A 641 14.30 54.04 -10.33
C ARG A 641 15.49 53.66 -11.21
N PHE A 642 15.65 52.36 -11.42
CA PHE A 642 16.72 51.76 -12.21
C PHE A 642 16.17 51.34 -13.57
N TYR A 643 16.54 52.08 -14.62
CA TYR A 643 16.21 51.79 -16.01
C TYR A 643 17.23 50.81 -16.57
N THR A 644 16.98 49.51 -16.37
CA THR A 644 17.86 48.41 -16.73
C THR A 644 17.71 48.00 -18.19
N PHE A 645 18.83 47.79 -18.88
CA PHE A 645 18.80 47.30 -20.26
C PHE A 645 18.24 45.87 -20.33
N PRO A 646 17.49 45.51 -21.40
CA PRO A 646 16.86 44.20 -21.52
C PRO A 646 17.84 43.03 -21.44
N HIS A 647 19.03 43.14 -22.05
CA HIS A 647 20.01 42.06 -22.02
C HIS A 647 20.60 41.82 -20.63
N VAL A 648 20.76 42.86 -19.79
CA VAL A 648 21.22 42.73 -18.41
C VAL A 648 20.10 42.16 -17.53
N PHE A 649 18.88 42.67 -17.68
CA PHE A 649 17.74 42.11 -16.96
C PHE A 649 17.54 40.62 -17.28
N GLU A 650 17.56 40.23 -18.56
CA GLU A 650 17.26 38.86 -19.00
C GLU A 650 18.44 37.90 -18.82
N GLY A 651 19.68 38.38 -19.01
CA GLY A 651 20.88 37.56 -18.96
C GLY A 651 21.56 37.48 -17.60
N GLU A 652 21.43 38.52 -16.77
CA GLU A 652 22.11 38.63 -15.48
C GLU A 652 21.12 38.62 -14.31
N ILE A 653 20.14 39.53 -14.30
CA ILE A 653 19.23 39.67 -13.15
C ILE A 653 18.24 38.51 -13.07
N ALA A 654 17.61 38.14 -14.18
CA ALA A 654 16.65 37.03 -14.28
C ALA A 654 17.34 35.68 -14.58
N GLN A 655 18.65 35.58 -14.40
CA GLN A 655 19.42 34.40 -14.77
C GLN A 655 18.88 33.15 -14.04
N GLY A 656 18.59 32.09 -14.81
CA GLY A 656 18.01 30.85 -14.28
C GLY A 656 16.49 30.80 -14.24
N PHE A 657 15.80 31.91 -14.55
CA PHE A 657 14.35 32.01 -14.61
C PHE A 657 13.85 32.41 -16.00
N ASN A 658 12.56 32.18 -16.28
CA ASN A 658 11.93 32.75 -17.47
C ASN A 658 11.77 34.28 -17.26
N PRO A 659 12.31 35.16 -18.14
CA PRO A 659 12.30 36.60 -17.86
C PRO A 659 10.92 37.24 -17.77
N SER A 660 9.94 36.74 -18.52
CA SER A 660 8.55 37.23 -18.43
C SER A 660 7.91 36.84 -17.10
N HIS A 661 8.23 35.65 -16.59
CA HIS A 661 7.77 35.21 -15.26
C HIS A 661 8.44 36.04 -14.15
N PHE A 662 9.75 36.24 -14.25
CA PHE A 662 10.55 37.04 -13.32
C PHE A 662 10.04 38.48 -13.24
N ALA A 663 9.78 39.11 -14.39
CA ALA A 663 9.25 40.47 -14.44
C ALA A 663 7.83 40.58 -13.84
N ARG A 664 6.98 39.56 -14.05
CA ARG A 664 5.67 39.48 -13.39
C ARG A 664 5.81 39.39 -11.87
N ALA A 665 6.77 38.62 -11.39
CA ALA A 665 7.02 38.47 -9.96
C ALA A 665 7.43 39.80 -9.32
N LEU A 666 8.44 40.47 -9.90
CA LEU A 666 8.87 41.78 -9.41
C LEU A 666 7.76 42.83 -9.48
N SER A 667 6.93 42.80 -10.52
CA SER A 667 5.81 43.73 -10.65
C SER A 667 4.76 43.54 -9.53
N ALA A 668 4.48 42.29 -9.17
CA ALA A 668 3.58 41.97 -8.06
C ALA A 668 4.20 42.28 -6.69
N ALA A 669 5.54 42.25 -6.56
CA ALA A 669 6.27 42.66 -5.36
C ALA A 669 6.47 44.19 -5.27
N GLY A 670 5.93 44.97 -6.21
CA GLY A 670 6.13 46.43 -6.26
C GLY A 670 7.53 46.86 -6.71
N MET A 671 8.42 45.94 -7.11
CA MET A 671 9.80 46.22 -7.52
C MET A 671 9.97 46.50 -9.02
N LEU A 672 8.91 46.40 -9.82
CA LEU A 672 8.96 46.64 -11.26
C LEU A 672 7.76 47.44 -11.75
N GLU A 673 8.03 48.53 -12.48
CA GLU A 673 7.00 49.38 -13.06
C GLU A 673 6.51 48.80 -14.40
N ALA A 674 5.25 48.33 -14.44
CA ALA A 674 4.63 47.82 -15.65
C ALA A 674 4.34 48.96 -16.65
N GLY A 675 4.60 48.72 -17.95
CA GLY A 675 4.21 49.63 -19.02
C GLY A 675 2.75 49.45 -19.47
N ASN A 676 2.31 50.28 -20.42
CA ASN A 676 0.99 50.17 -21.04
C ASN A 676 0.80 48.78 -21.69
N ASP A 677 -0.41 48.21 -21.58
CA ASP A 677 -0.80 46.89 -22.09
C ASP A 677 -0.06 45.68 -21.46
N ARG A 678 0.24 45.72 -20.15
CA ARG A 678 0.91 44.62 -19.41
C ARG A 678 2.28 44.22 -19.98
N ARG A 679 2.95 45.13 -20.71
CA ARG A 679 4.33 44.93 -21.15
C ARG A 679 5.28 45.41 -20.06
N TYR A 680 6.11 44.51 -19.53
CA TYR A 680 7.11 44.83 -18.49
C TYR A 680 8.31 45.64 -19.01
N LYS A 681 8.40 45.83 -20.33
CA LYS A 681 9.39 46.66 -21.00
C LYS A 681 8.74 47.97 -21.46
N LYS A 682 9.39 49.12 -21.22
CA LYS A 682 8.89 50.41 -21.68
C LYS A 682 9.97 51.27 -22.34
N LYS A 683 9.55 52.11 -23.29
CA LYS A 683 10.40 53.16 -23.87
C LYS A 683 10.48 54.29 -22.84
N ALA A 684 11.68 54.63 -22.40
CA ALA A 684 11.89 55.68 -21.40
C ALA A 684 13.16 56.49 -21.70
N LEU A 685 13.35 57.59 -20.95
CA LEU A 685 14.54 58.47 -20.99
C LEU A 685 14.77 59.22 -22.32
N GLY A 686 13.78 59.28 -23.21
CA GLY A 686 13.92 59.96 -24.51
C GLY A 686 14.93 59.29 -25.44
N ARG A 687 15.48 60.04 -26.41
CA ARG A 687 16.53 59.55 -27.32
C ARG A 687 17.90 59.82 -26.73
N ILE A 688 18.64 58.75 -26.44
CA ILE A 688 20.03 58.83 -25.97
C ILE A 688 20.91 58.46 -27.15
N GLY A 689 21.87 59.34 -27.52
CA GLY A 689 22.68 59.15 -28.72
C GLY A 689 21.86 59.01 -30.02
N GLY A 690 20.71 59.67 -30.10
CA GLY A 690 19.79 59.59 -31.26
C GLY A 690 18.90 58.34 -31.32
N LYS A 691 19.07 57.36 -30.41
CA LYS A 691 18.28 56.13 -30.37
C LYS A 691 17.30 56.11 -29.20
N GLN A 692 16.07 55.66 -29.46
CA GLN A 692 15.11 55.38 -28.39
C GLN A 692 15.38 54.00 -27.80
N HIS A 693 15.71 53.96 -26.51
CA HIS A 693 15.96 52.70 -25.80
C HIS A 693 14.68 52.19 -25.09
N VAL A 694 14.68 50.90 -24.82
CA VAL A 694 13.63 50.19 -24.07
C VAL A 694 14.28 49.62 -22.82
N PHE A 695 13.59 49.70 -21.69
CA PHE A 695 14.11 49.31 -20.37
C PHE A 695 13.09 48.49 -19.60
N TYR A 696 13.60 47.66 -18.68
CA TYR A 696 12.85 47.27 -17.48
C TYR A 696 13.11 48.35 -16.43
N VAL A 697 12.09 48.78 -15.69
CA VAL A 697 12.26 49.80 -14.65
C VAL A 697 12.07 49.16 -13.30
N LEU A 698 13.17 49.02 -12.58
CA LEU A 698 13.23 48.40 -11.27
C LEU A 698 13.30 49.44 -10.16
N MET A 699 12.87 49.04 -8.98
CA MET A 699 12.89 49.82 -7.74
C MET A 699 13.32 48.88 -6.60
N PHE A 700 13.78 49.44 -5.48
CA PHE A 700 13.93 48.62 -4.28
C PHE A 700 12.55 48.15 -3.80
N GLN A 701 12.53 47.08 -3.01
CA GLN A 701 11.28 46.62 -2.42
C GLN A 701 10.71 47.72 -1.51
N PRO A 702 9.42 48.07 -1.62
CA PRO A 702 8.80 49.02 -0.70
C PRO A 702 8.89 48.49 0.75
N GLU A 703 9.18 49.35 1.71
CA GLU A 703 9.04 48.99 3.13
C GLU A 703 7.57 48.63 3.41
N SER A 704 7.32 47.44 3.94
CA SER A 704 5.99 47.05 4.41
C SER A 704 5.76 47.65 5.80
N GLU A 705 4.70 48.44 5.96
CA GLU A 705 4.29 49.03 7.27
C GLU A 705 3.78 47.99 8.30
N GLU A 706 3.94 46.68 8.03
CA GLU A 706 3.53 45.59 8.91
C GLU A 706 4.73 44.66 9.18
N ASP A 707 5.53 45.01 10.18
CA ASP A 707 6.42 44.07 10.91
C ASP A 707 5.90 43.86 12.34
#